data_AF-A0A1C6CL15-F1
#
_entry.id   AF-A0A1C6CL15-F1
#
_cell.length_a   1.000
_cell.length_b   1.000
_cell.length_c   1.000
_cell.angle_alpha   90.00
_cell.angle_beta   90.00
_cell.angle_gamma   90.00
#
_symmetry.space_group_name_H-M   'P 1'
#
loop_
_entity.id
_entity.type
_entity.pdbx_description
1 polymer ?
#
loop_
_entity_poly.entity_id
_entity_poly.type
_entity_poly.pdbx_seq_one_letter_code
_entity_poly.pdbx_strand_id
1 'polypeptide(L)'
;MDYEKLKKRDSSLDILRIIAVFTVLSVHFFLHNGFYSQTIEGTPMYVAVVMRTLFSVCVPLFMLLTGYLMSKKELSKKYYSGITKTLVVFVISTLACMIYKNIAQGDVFDLKSFILGTLDFTGSNYSWYIEMYIGLFLLTPFLNLAYGKLKNKKQKQVLLVTAVFLTIIPSLFNIFNFGSLDWWTNPTSSDEFQKLVPSWWQGFYPVAYYFVGCYIREYGLKMKTRTMLVLFVFSLFIFSTFNYFRSYGTTFKSGTYIYWYGFEPFVLSVLLFLLIKRIKTDNFPKAAKIALWKVSDLALGIYLISFIFDSIVYPVLCEKVILMPDRLPYYFVTVPIVFVLSAAASFIMNLVAKLLIDGFKSLANIIKDLRSKPDKGKWQHIIFAVLMAFAIGFSLWKCYYGFGGNDESFYLTIPHRLTLGDSLLGDEWHLTQLSGFLLLPFVWLYTMITQSTVGIIFAARVFYVICHAVIVCVIYSRLKKYGYFSVFGCVLYFLFTPFDIMALSYNTMGLDLIALTGVLMATADYSKKLPLIISGLAFAGAVLCCPYLATVYVMYIIAVGVHYVVKKTALNKNVFNSELFSIKTFLWFTLGAGILAAIFLVFVLSRVSINEIFSNLPYLLADPDHPQMGFMAKMNYYFKTIVECHTHFKYVLMAYGATAIVMLLDRKRRQHRSIYLILTSAIVILALVMFMPTMSSVYYNAIMFPMIFMGITAYVLSENKQRELFASLFVLGIFYSVALCFSSNQYFYVTAMACTASNIASFVFIGNLIKEMKANPDNLDYAVPCKYLAFVMTAFLIILQACFQITVKAEHCFWDSEPKQLTQTIQNGPAKGIKTTPNNAQTYEQIYADISQYQNLEKGNILFLTQKTWTYLAAEDFPYGTLSAYVTGENQNSLARLRSYYSVNSKKIPKYIYIPKDSEWDNLHQILLEAQQNGYSLSENEVSYKLVK
;
A
#
# COMPACT_ATOMS: atom_id res chain seq x y z
N MET A 1 39.85 20.40 -1.03
CA MET A 1 39.62 20.18 -2.48
C MET A 1 40.59 19.11 -2.95
N ASP A 2 40.17 18.15 -3.77
CA ASP A 2 40.99 16.97 -4.12
C ASP A 2 41.92 17.26 -5.31
N TYR A 3 43.08 17.84 -5.02
CA TYR A 3 44.06 18.28 -6.02
C TYR A 3 44.68 17.12 -6.81
N GLU A 4 44.74 15.94 -6.22
CA GLU A 4 45.25 14.72 -6.88
C GLU A 4 44.26 14.21 -7.93
N LYS A 5 42.95 14.33 -7.70
CA LYS A 5 41.94 14.06 -8.74
C LYS A 5 42.02 15.04 -9.91
N LEU A 6 42.30 16.32 -9.65
CA LEU A 6 42.39 17.34 -10.71
C LEU A 6 43.55 17.06 -11.68
N LYS A 7 44.69 16.58 -11.17
CA LYS A 7 45.86 16.21 -12.01
C LYS A 7 45.59 15.05 -12.97
N LYS A 8 44.70 14.11 -12.61
CA LYS A 8 44.36 12.91 -13.39
C LYS A 8 43.11 13.08 -14.27
N ARG A 9 42.44 14.24 -14.20
CA ARG A 9 41.19 14.51 -14.93
C ARG A 9 41.47 15.12 -16.30
N ASP A 10 40.80 14.59 -17.31
CA ASP A 10 40.86 15.08 -18.68
C ASP A 10 39.76 16.13 -18.92
N SER A 11 40.13 17.41 -18.92
CA SER A 11 39.20 18.53 -19.06
C SER A 11 38.53 18.59 -20.43
N SER A 12 39.04 17.90 -21.46
CA SER A 12 38.34 17.80 -22.75
C SER A 12 37.02 17.04 -22.63
N LEU A 13 36.92 16.10 -21.68
CA LEU A 13 35.69 15.36 -21.40
C LEU A 13 34.68 16.19 -20.60
N ASP A 14 35.15 17.14 -19.80
CA ASP A 14 34.29 18.12 -19.12
C ASP A 14 33.65 19.07 -20.13
N ILE A 15 34.46 19.59 -21.07
CA ILE A 15 33.99 20.40 -22.20
C ILE A 15 32.93 19.63 -22.99
N LEU A 16 33.16 18.34 -23.27
CA LEU A 16 32.23 17.50 -24.01
C LEU A 16 30.87 17.37 -23.30
N ARG A 17 30.85 17.19 -21.97
CA ARG A 17 29.60 17.15 -21.18
C ARG A 17 28.86 18.47 -21.20
N ILE A 18 29.59 19.58 -21.10
CA ILE A 18 29.02 20.93 -21.13
C ILE A 18 28.39 21.19 -22.50
N ILE A 19 29.10 20.86 -23.59
CA ILE A 19 28.56 20.97 -24.95
C ILE A 19 27.34 20.05 -25.12
N ALA A 20 27.39 18.82 -24.62
CA ALA A 20 26.26 17.90 -24.71
C ALA A 20 25.01 18.46 -24.01
N VAL A 21 25.10 18.94 -22.76
CA VAL A 21 23.92 19.52 -22.09
C VAL A 21 23.48 20.84 -22.73
N PHE A 22 24.41 21.68 -23.19
CA PHE A 22 24.07 22.93 -23.86
C PHE A 22 23.31 22.66 -25.16
N THR A 23 23.75 21.67 -25.94
CA THR A 23 23.04 21.23 -27.15
C THR A 23 21.70 20.57 -26.85
N VAL A 24 21.48 20.00 -25.65
CA VAL A 24 20.12 19.59 -25.23
C VAL A 24 19.19 20.79 -25.11
N LEU A 25 19.59 21.83 -24.37
CA LEU A 25 18.80 23.06 -24.24
C LEU A 25 18.61 23.75 -25.60
N SER A 26 19.58 23.59 -26.50
CA SER A 26 19.50 24.09 -27.86
C SER A 26 18.45 23.34 -28.71
N VAL A 27 18.18 22.05 -28.43
CA VAL A 27 17.03 21.34 -29.02
C VAL A 27 15.73 21.78 -28.38
N HIS A 28 15.70 22.07 -27.06
CA HIS A 28 14.51 22.60 -26.39
C HIS A 28 14.10 23.97 -26.95
N PHE A 29 15.06 24.78 -27.40
CA PHE A 29 14.77 26.02 -28.14
C PHE A 29 13.84 25.76 -29.33
N PHE A 30 14.12 24.75 -30.16
CA PHE A 30 13.25 24.40 -31.29
C PHE A 30 11.94 23.73 -30.85
N LEU A 31 11.93 23.05 -29.69
CA LEU A 31 10.72 22.45 -29.13
C LEU A 31 9.71 23.53 -28.70
N HIS A 32 10.19 24.63 -28.13
CA HIS A 32 9.34 25.64 -27.48
C HIS A 32 9.20 26.95 -28.26
N ASN A 33 10.03 27.20 -29.28
CA ASN A 33 9.94 28.43 -30.06
C ASN A 33 8.91 28.38 -31.20
N GLY A 34 8.22 27.26 -31.43
CA GLY A 34 7.24 27.08 -32.52
C GLY A 34 7.80 26.56 -33.84
N PHE A 35 9.08 26.17 -33.91
CA PHE A 35 9.75 25.72 -35.13
C PHE A 35 9.01 24.60 -35.88
N TYR A 36 8.51 23.60 -35.15
CA TYR A 36 7.84 22.45 -35.76
C TYR A 36 6.47 22.77 -36.38
N SER A 37 5.91 23.93 -36.08
CA SER A 37 4.63 24.39 -36.64
C SER A 37 4.81 25.37 -37.81
N GLN A 38 6.04 25.83 -38.06
CA GLN A 38 6.34 26.78 -39.13
C GLN A 38 6.65 26.05 -40.44
N THR A 39 6.16 26.58 -41.57
CA THR A 39 6.52 26.12 -42.91
C THR A 39 8.02 26.34 -43.17
N ILE A 40 8.70 25.30 -43.65
CA ILE A 40 10.13 25.34 -43.97
C ILE A 40 10.35 25.95 -45.35
N GLU A 41 10.54 27.26 -45.40
CA GLU A 41 10.83 28.02 -46.62
C GLU A 41 11.80 29.17 -46.37
N GLY A 42 12.58 29.54 -47.39
CA GLY A 42 13.53 30.65 -47.35
C GLY A 42 14.78 30.41 -46.51
N THR A 43 15.67 31.41 -46.52
CA THR A 43 16.98 31.37 -45.87
C THR A 43 16.92 31.24 -44.33
N PRO A 44 16.04 31.96 -43.60
CA PRO A 44 15.97 31.84 -42.14
C PRO A 44 15.64 30.41 -41.69
N MET A 45 14.72 29.74 -42.38
CA MET A 45 14.35 28.35 -42.05
C MET A 45 15.44 27.36 -42.44
N TYR A 46 16.21 27.61 -43.49
CA TYR A 46 17.39 26.80 -43.80
C TYR A 46 18.41 26.86 -42.66
N VAL A 47 18.70 28.06 -42.13
CA VAL A 47 19.58 28.23 -40.97
C VAL A 47 19.02 27.51 -39.74
N ALA A 48 17.70 27.61 -39.50
CA ALA A 48 17.04 26.89 -38.41
C ALA A 48 17.21 25.36 -38.52
N VAL A 49 17.06 24.80 -39.73
CA VAL A 49 17.27 23.37 -40.00
C VAL A 49 18.73 22.97 -39.77
N VAL A 50 19.69 23.79 -40.20
CA VAL A 50 21.13 23.55 -39.93
C VAL A 50 21.41 23.51 -38.43
N MET A 51 20.91 24.49 -37.68
CA MET A 51 21.04 24.52 -36.22
C MET A 51 20.37 23.31 -35.56
N ARG A 52 19.15 22.97 -35.96
CA ARG A 52 18.41 21.83 -35.41
C ARG A 52 19.11 20.49 -35.69
N THR A 53 19.68 20.34 -36.88
CA THR A 53 20.47 19.16 -37.28
C THR A 53 21.77 19.10 -36.48
N LEU A 54 22.47 20.22 -36.30
CA LEU A 54 23.66 20.31 -35.45
C LEU A 54 23.38 19.90 -34.00
N PHE A 55 22.28 20.37 -33.41
CA PHE A 55 21.97 20.10 -32.00
C PHE A 55 21.42 18.69 -31.73
N SER A 56 21.13 17.91 -32.78
CA SER A 56 20.76 16.48 -32.66
C SER A 56 21.88 15.62 -32.03
N VAL A 57 23.09 16.15 -31.92
CA VAL A 57 24.24 15.46 -31.32
C VAL A 57 24.13 15.25 -29.81
N CYS A 58 23.23 15.98 -29.13
CA CYS A 58 23.23 16.17 -27.68
C CYS A 58 23.17 14.86 -26.87
N VAL A 59 22.13 14.04 -27.02
CA VAL A 59 21.99 12.75 -26.32
C VAL A 59 23.03 11.72 -26.78
N PRO A 60 23.30 11.54 -28.08
CA PRO A 60 24.40 10.70 -28.58
C PRO A 60 25.76 10.98 -27.94
N LEU A 61 26.11 12.24 -27.70
CA LEU A 61 27.37 12.61 -27.03
C LEU A 61 27.45 12.03 -25.61
N PHE A 62 26.35 12.03 -24.86
CA PHE A 62 26.31 11.40 -23.53
C PHE A 62 26.47 9.88 -23.60
N MET A 63 25.86 9.21 -24.59
CA MET A 63 25.99 7.76 -24.78
C MET A 63 27.43 7.37 -25.18
N LEU A 64 28.04 8.10 -26.13
CA LEU A 64 29.46 7.94 -26.50
C LEU A 64 30.37 8.15 -25.30
N LEU A 65 30.13 9.20 -24.52
CA LEU A 65 30.91 9.51 -23.33
C LEU A 65 30.76 8.45 -22.24
N THR A 66 29.57 7.88 -22.10
CA THR A 66 29.29 6.78 -21.17
C THR A 66 30.13 5.56 -21.55
N GLY A 67 30.11 5.15 -22.82
CA GLY A 67 31.01 4.10 -23.34
C GLY A 67 32.48 4.41 -23.09
N TYR A 68 32.91 5.62 -23.44
CA TYR A 68 34.29 6.05 -23.24
C TYR A 68 34.71 5.97 -21.77
N LEU A 69 33.95 6.53 -20.83
CA LEU A 69 34.33 6.58 -19.42
C LEU A 69 34.18 5.22 -18.72
N MET A 70 33.18 4.44 -19.10
CA MET A 70 32.79 3.22 -18.38
C MET A 70 33.37 1.94 -18.96
N SER A 71 34.09 1.97 -20.08
CA SER A 71 34.63 0.77 -20.78
C SER A 71 35.54 -0.15 -19.93
N LYS A 72 36.07 0.34 -18.80
CA LYS A 72 36.93 -0.42 -17.87
C LYS A 72 36.24 -0.76 -16.55
N LYS A 73 34.92 -0.61 -16.46
CA LYS A 73 34.17 -0.93 -15.23
C LYS A 73 33.87 -2.42 -15.19
N GLU A 74 34.14 -3.02 -14.05
CA GLU A 74 33.95 -4.45 -13.80
C GLU A 74 32.67 -4.73 -13.04
N LEU A 75 32.11 -5.93 -13.26
CA LEU A 75 30.94 -6.43 -12.55
C LEU A 75 31.23 -6.54 -11.05
N SER A 76 30.66 -5.63 -10.26
CA SER A 76 30.87 -5.59 -8.82
C SER A 76 29.73 -4.87 -8.10
N LYS A 77 29.53 -5.15 -6.80
CA LYS A 77 28.58 -4.38 -5.97
C LYS A 77 28.90 -2.89 -5.96
N LYS A 78 30.20 -2.56 -5.94
CA LYS A 78 30.71 -1.17 -6.01
C LYS A 78 30.28 -0.47 -7.30
N TYR A 79 30.28 -1.18 -8.43
CA TYR A 79 29.78 -0.65 -9.68
C TYR A 79 28.30 -0.25 -9.56
N TYR A 80 27.42 -1.17 -9.17
CA TYR A 80 25.98 -0.89 -9.10
C TYR A 80 25.63 0.20 -8.10
N SER A 81 26.35 0.32 -6.99
CA SER A 81 26.20 1.46 -6.06
C SER A 81 26.58 2.82 -6.65
N GLY A 82 27.24 2.84 -7.81
CA GLY A 82 27.64 4.07 -8.50
C GLY A 82 26.47 4.87 -9.08
N ILE A 83 25.30 4.26 -9.30
CA ILE A 83 24.12 4.96 -9.85
C ILE A 83 23.39 5.83 -8.82
N THR A 84 23.67 5.66 -7.51
CA THR A 84 22.91 6.29 -6.43
C THR A 84 22.78 7.81 -6.61
N LYS A 85 23.85 8.51 -6.99
CA LYS A 85 23.78 9.96 -7.22
C LYS A 85 22.79 10.31 -8.33
N THR A 86 22.80 9.57 -9.45
CA THR A 86 21.89 9.78 -10.58
C THR A 86 20.44 9.61 -10.15
N LEU A 87 20.13 8.53 -9.42
CA LEU A 87 18.75 8.28 -8.94
C LEU A 87 18.28 9.34 -7.95
N VAL A 88 19.13 9.76 -7.00
CA VAL A 88 18.76 10.80 -6.03
C VAL A 88 18.49 12.14 -6.74
N VAL A 89 19.36 12.53 -7.68
CA VAL A 89 19.15 13.76 -8.46
C VAL A 89 17.87 13.67 -9.30
N PHE A 90 17.57 12.51 -9.88
CA PHE A 90 16.32 12.27 -10.61
C PHE A 90 15.08 12.43 -9.72
N VAL A 91 15.06 11.82 -8.54
CA VAL A 91 13.93 11.93 -7.60
C VAL A 91 13.73 13.37 -7.13
N ILE A 92 14.82 14.09 -6.80
CA ILE A 92 14.73 15.52 -6.43
C ILE A 92 14.22 16.37 -7.59
N SER A 93 14.68 16.10 -8.81
CA SER A 93 14.23 16.84 -10.00
C SER A 93 12.75 16.58 -10.31
N THR A 94 12.31 15.34 -10.12
CA THR A 94 10.90 14.95 -10.25
C THR A 94 10.03 15.69 -9.25
N LEU A 95 10.44 15.72 -7.98
CA LEU A 95 9.77 16.49 -6.95
C LEU A 95 9.69 17.97 -7.31
N ALA A 96 10.79 18.59 -7.75
CA ALA A 96 10.83 19.99 -8.14
C ALA A 96 9.91 20.31 -9.35
N CYS A 97 9.91 19.46 -10.38
CA CYS A 97 9.06 19.64 -11.56
C CYS A 97 7.58 19.49 -11.21
N MET A 98 7.22 18.50 -10.38
CA MET A 98 5.83 18.29 -9.96
C MET A 98 5.31 19.41 -9.06
N ILE A 99 6.13 19.92 -8.14
CA ILE A 99 5.78 21.11 -7.34
C ILE A 99 5.56 22.31 -8.26
N TYR A 100 6.43 22.53 -9.25
CA TYR A 100 6.25 23.62 -10.20
C TYR A 100 4.95 23.47 -11.01
N LYS A 101 4.66 22.27 -11.54
CA LYS A 101 3.40 22.02 -12.27
C LYS A 101 2.16 22.22 -11.41
N ASN A 102 2.20 21.80 -10.14
CA ASN A 102 1.10 22.06 -9.21
C ASN A 102 0.86 23.55 -9.00
N ILE A 103 1.93 24.33 -8.79
CA ILE A 103 1.83 25.78 -8.54
C ILE A 103 1.47 26.56 -9.81
N ALA A 104 2.07 26.23 -10.95
CA ALA A 104 1.98 27.03 -12.17
C ALA A 104 0.88 26.55 -13.15
N GLN A 105 0.52 25.26 -13.13
CA GLN A 105 -0.41 24.64 -14.07
C GLN A 105 -1.66 24.06 -13.39
N GLY A 106 -1.69 24.00 -12.06
CA GLY A 106 -2.82 23.44 -11.31
C GLY A 106 -2.85 21.91 -11.26
N ASP A 107 -1.76 21.24 -11.65
CA ASP A 107 -1.66 19.77 -11.61
C ASP A 107 -1.83 19.21 -10.19
N VAL A 108 -2.46 18.04 -10.06
CA VAL A 108 -2.59 17.36 -8.76
C VAL A 108 -1.22 16.91 -8.26
N PHE A 109 -0.86 17.33 -7.03
CA PHE A 109 0.33 16.86 -6.34
C PHE A 109 -0.02 16.20 -5.00
N ASP A 110 0.04 14.89 -4.98
CA ASP A 110 -0.12 14.04 -3.80
C ASP A 110 0.92 12.91 -3.80
N LEU A 111 0.97 12.10 -2.73
CA LEU A 111 1.96 11.03 -2.62
C LEU A 111 1.81 9.97 -3.73
N LYS A 112 0.57 9.72 -4.19
CA LYS A 112 0.27 8.71 -5.22
C LYS A 112 0.82 9.16 -6.58
N SER A 113 0.47 10.36 -7.01
CA SER A 113 0.96 10.99 -8.24
C SER A 113 2.49 11.12 -8.23
N PHE A 114 3.10 11.45 -7.08
CA PHE A 114 4.56 11.52 -6.97
C PHE A 114 5.23 10.15 -7.19
N ILE A 115 4.72 9.09 -6.55
CA ILE A 115 5.27 7.74 -6.70
C ILE A 115 5.09 7.25 -8.15
N LEU A 116 3.87 7.36 -8.70
CA LEU A 116 3.58 6.92 -10.07
C LEU A 116 4.41 7.70 -11.09
N GLY A 117 4.42 9.03 -11.00
CA GLY A 117 5.20 9.91 -11.87
C GLY A 117 6.71 9.67 -11.80
N THR A 118 7.22 9.21 -10.67
CA THR A 118 8.64 8.83 -10.53
C THR A 118 8.93 7.46 -11.17
N LEU A 119 8.00 6.51 -11.08
CA LEU A 119 8.19 5.14 -11.58
C LEU A 119 7.98 5.03 -13.10
N ASP A 120 7.11 5.85 -13.67
CA ASP A 120 6.84 5.90 -15.13
C ASP A 120 7.68 6.96 -15.87
N PHE A 121 8.56 7.68 -15.17
CA PHE A 121 9.43 8.72 -15.72
C PHE A 121 8.68 9.93 -16.34
N THR A 122 7.44 10.20 -15.91
CA THR A 122 6.64 11.37 -16.37
C THR A 122 6.69 12.56 -15.42
N GLY A 123 7.07 12.33 -14.15
CA GLY A 123 7.07 13.37 -13.11
C GLY A 123 8.05 14.51 -13.39
N SER A 124 9.21 14.21 -13.98
CA SER A 124 10.10 15.18 -14.62
C SER A 124 9.98 15.03 -16.15
N ASN A 125 9.61 16.12 -16.82
CA ASN A 125 9.21 16.14 -18.24
C ASN A 125 10.31 15.66 -19.21
N TYR A 126 11.58 15.70 -18.79
CA TYR A 126 12.71 15.25 -19.61
C TYR A 126 13.34 13.96 -19.07
N SER A 127 12.67 13.17 -18.24
CA SER A 127 13.34 12.08 -17.55
C SER A 127 13.47 10.76 -18.32
N TRP A 128 12.96 10.65 -19.55
CA TRP A 128 13.13 9.46 -20.41
C TRP A 128 14.61 9.03 -20.60
N TYR A 129 15.55 9.98 -20.61
CA TYR A 129 16.98 9.66 -20.68
C TYR A 129 17.45 8.86 -19.44
N ILE A 130 16.85 9.09 -18.27
CA ILE A 130 17.15 8.36 -17.04
C ILE A 130 16.67 6.91 -17.17
N GLU A 131 15.47 6.69 -17.71
CA GLU A 131 14.95 5.36 -18.01
C GLU A 131 15.93 4.56 -18.88
N MET A 132 16.34 5.14 -20.02
CA MET A 132 17.34 4.56 -20.91
C MET A 132 18.69 4.35 -20.21
N TYR A 133 19.18 5.36 -19.48
CA TYR A 133 20.47 5.31 -18.80
C TYR A 133 20.51 4.25 -17.70
N ILE A 134 19.42 4.02 -16.95
CA ILE A 134 19.31 2.92 -15.99
C ILE A 134 19.52 1.59 -16.71
N GLY A 135 18.83 1.37 -17.83
CA GLY A 135 19.01 0.16 -18.66
C GLY A 135 20.45 -0.02 -19.13
N LEU A 136 21.04 1.01 -19.76
CA LEU A 136 22.42 0.97 -20.25
C LEU A 136 23.44 0.77 -19.11
N PHE A 137 23.23 1.41 -17.97
CA PHE A 137 24.08 1.28 -16.78
C PHE A 137 24.04 -0.15 -16.24
N LEU A 138 22.87 -0.79 -16.19
CA LEU A 138 22.74 -2.18 -15.73
C LEU A 138 23.44 -3.17 -16.69
N LEU A 139 23.38 -2.90 -18.00
CA LEU A 139 24.01 -3.73 -19.04
C LEU A 139 25.53 -3.53 -19.16
N THR A 140 26.04 -2.35 -18.82
CA THR A 140 27.44 -1.94 -19.04
C THR A 140 28.50 -2.97 -18.60
N PRO A 141 28.45 -3.60 -17.40
CA PRO A 141 29.45 -4.61 -17.02
C PRO A 141 29.49 -5.80 -17.98
N PHE A 142 28.34 -6.22 -18.51
CA PHE A 142 28.23 -7.31 -19.47
C PHE A 142 28.72 -6.89 -20.86
N LEU A 143 28.40 -5.66 -21.28
CA LEU A 143 28.95 -5.08 -22.52
C LEU A 143 30.48 -5.02 -22.46
N ASN A 144 31.06 -4.65 -21.31
CA ASN A 144 32.51 -4.62 -21.10
C ASN A 144 33.14 -6.02 -21.12
N LEU A 145 32.47 -7.03 -20.55
CA LEU A 145 32.93 -8.41 -20.65
C LEU A 145 32.93 -8.89 -22.09
N ALA A 146 31.86 -8.63 -22.85
CA ALA A 146 31.77 -8.98 -24.26
C ALA A 146 32.86 -8.28 -25.09
N TYR A 147 32.99 -6.96 -24.96
CA TYR A 147 33.98 -6.17 -25.69
C TYR A 147 35.42 -6.51 -25.30
N GLY A 148 35.68 -6.72 -24.00
CA GLY A 148 37.01 -7.01 -23.45
C GLY A 148 37.54 -8.42 -23.77
N LYS A 149 36.66 -9.39 -24.03
CA LYS A 149 37.06 -10.76 -24.42
C LYS A 149 37.46 -10.90 -25.89
N LEU A 150 37.19 -9.90 -26.72
CA LEU A 150 37.60 -9.90 -28.13
C LEU A 150 39.12 -9.76 -28.25
N LYS A 151 39.76 -10.75 -28.89
CA LYS A 151 41.21 -10.97 -28.88
C LYS A 151 42.00 -9.90 -29.64
N ASN A 152 41.42 -9.36 -30.72
CA ASN A 152 42.12 -8.42 -31.59
C ASN A 152 41.20 -7.30 -32.07
N LYS A 153 41.82 -6.26 -32.65
CA LYS A 153 41.12 -5.07 -33.16
C LYS A 153 40.05 -5.42 -34.21
N LYS A 154 40.30 -6.42 -35.07
CA LYS A 154 39.36 -6.84 -36.12
C LYS A 154 38.06 -7.38 -35.52
N GLN A 155 38.14 -8.21 -34.49
CA GLN A 155 36.94 -8.71 -33.79
C GLN A 155 36.12 -7.58 -33.16
N LYS A 156 36.78 -6.58 -32.56
CA LYS A 156 36.10 -5.39 -32.01
C LYS A 156 35.45 -4.53 -33.09
N GLN A 157 36.08 -4.41 -34.26
CA GLN A 157 35.48 -3.77 -35.43
C GLN A 157 34.25 -4.53 -35.94
N VAL A 158 34.29 -5.87 -35.97
CA VAL A 158 33.13 -6.69 -36.35
C VAL A 158 31.96 -6.48 -35.39
N LEU A 159 32.20 -6.46 -34.08
CA LEU A 159 31.16 -6.14 -33.09
C LEU A 159 30.57 -4.75 -33.32
N LEU A 160 31.43 -3.75 -33.55
CA LEU A 160 31.01 -2.37 -33.80
C LEU A 160 30.13 -2.26 -35.06
N VAL A 161 30.60 -2.83 -36.18
CA VAL A 161 29.87 -2.84 -37.45
C VAL A 161 28.54 -3.56 -37.29
N THR A 162 28.51 -4.69 -36.56
CA THR A 162 27.27 -5.42 -36.29
C THR A 162 26.28 -4.56 -35.51
N ALA A 163 26.73 -3.92 -34.42
CA ALA A 163 25.87 -3.06 -33.60
C ALA A 163 25.34 -1.85 -34.40
N VAL A 164 26.19 -1.20 -35.19
CA VAL A 164 25.80 -0.07 -36.06
C VAL A 164 24.84 -0.52 -37.17
N PHE A 165 25.08 -1.70 -37.78
CA PHE A 165 24.22 -2.25 -38.82
C PHE A 165 22.82 -2.58 -38.31
N LEU A 166 22.71 -3.14 -37.10
CA LEU A 166 21.41 -3.50 -36.52
C LEU A 166 20.61 -2.29 -36.02
N THR A 167 21.28 -1.20 -35.63
CA THR A 167 20.64 -0.13 -34.86
C THR A 167 20.61 1.23 -35.57
N ILE A 168 21.62 1.56 -36.38
CA ILE A 168 21.76 2.87 -37.03
C ILE A 168 21.47 2.77 -38.53
N ILE A 169 22.05 1.79 -39.23
CA ILE A 169 21.93 1.62 -40.69
C ILE A 169 20.48 1.55 -41.20
N PRO A 170 19.49 0.98 -40.48
CA PRO A 170 18.11 0.99 -40.99
C PRO A 170 17.53 2.40 -41.14
N SER A 171 18.04 3.39 -40.39
CA SER A 171 17.66 4.80 -40.54
C SER A 171 18.26 5.48 -41.77
N LEU A 172 19.22 4.83 -42.46
CA LEU A 172 19.81 5.32 -43.71
C LEU A 172 19.10 4.74 -44.93
N PHE A 173 18.68 3.46 -44.88
CA PHE A 173 18.13 2.77 -46.07
C PHE A 173 16.60 2.70 -46.10
N ASN A 174 15.91 2.78 -44.95
CA ASN A 174 14.45 2.66 -44.89
C ASN A 174 13.73 4.01 -44.86
N ILE A 175 14.28 5.02 -45.54
CA ILE A 175 13.80 6.42 -45.51
C ILE A 175 13.44 6.97 -46.89
N PHE A 176 13.42 6.09 -47.90
CA PHE A 176 13.15 6.44 -49.29
C PHE A 176 11.85 5.78 -49.74
N ASN A 177 11.13 6.48 -50.63
CA ASN A 177 9.99 5.91 -51.34
C ASN A 177 10.40 5.49 -52.76
N PHE A 178 10.67 4.20 -52.96
CA PHE A 178 11.00 3.61 -54.26
C PHE A 178 9.77 3.34 -55.12
N GLY A 179 8.57 3.37 -54.55
CA GLY A 179 7.31 3.12 -55.25
C GLY A 179 6.72 4.36 -55.93
N SER A 180 7.25 5.56 -55.66
CA SER A 180 6.78 6.83 -56.22
C SER A 180 7.94 7.61 -56.84
N LEU A 181 7.88 7.84 -58.16
CA LEU A 181 8.87 8.65 -58.87
C LEU A 181 8.80 10.13 -58.42
N ASP A 182 7.59 10.63 -58.18
CA ASP A 182 7.32 12.01 -57.75
C ASP A 182 7.95 12.34 -56.39
N TRP A 183 8.17 11.33 -55.54
CA TRP A 183 8.84 11.50 -54.25
C TRP A 183 10.29 11.96 -54.38
N TRP A 184 10.99 11.56 -55.44
CA TRP A 184 12.40 11.95 -55.63
C TRP A 184 12.57 13.41 -56.00
N THR A 185 11.58 13.98 -56.70
CA THR A 185 11.54 15.41 -57.06
C THR A 185 10.83 16.26 -56.00
N ASN A 186 9.85 15.69 -55.30
CA ASN A 186 9.12 16.31 -54.21
C ASN A 186 8.96 15.32 -53.03
N PRO A 187 9.97 15.20 -52.16
CA PRO A 187 9.96 14.22 -51.07
C PRO A 187 8.97 14.55 -49.96
N THR A 188 8.27 15.68 -50.05
CA THR A 188 7.15 16.03 -49.15
C THR A 188 5.84 15.35 -49.54
N SER A 189 5.74 14.83 -50.77
CA SER A 189 4.53 14.20 -51.32
C SER A 189 4.04 12.97 -50.57
N SER A 190 4.92 12.27 -49.83
CA SER A 190 4.56 11.10 -49.04
C SER A 190 5.49 10.90 -47.84
N ASP A 191 4.89 10.46 -46.73
CA ASP A 191 5.59 10.00 -45.52
C ASP A 191 5.75 8.47 -45.48
N GLU A 192 5.34 7.75 -46.53
CA GLU A 192 5.52 6.30 -46.65
C GLU A 192 6.92 5.96 -47.14
N PHE A 193 7.54 4.95 -46.51
CA PHE A 193 8.86 4.44 -46.86
C PHE A 193 8.83 2.93 -47.06
N GLN A 194 9.63 2.41 -48.01
CA GLN A 194 9.84 0.97 -48.11
C GLN A 194 11.01 0.50 -47.22
N LYS A 195 10.81 -0.65 -46.59
CA LYS A 195 11.79 -1.27 -45.70
C LYS A 195 12.76 -2.13 -46.50
N LEU A 196 13.97 -1.63 -46.73
CA LEU A 196 15.07 -2.37 -47.39
C LEU A 196 15.84 -3.28 -46.43
N VAL A 197 16.01 -2.87 -45.16
CA VAL A 197 16.74 -3.64 -44.15
C VAL A 197 15.93 -3.82 -42.86
N PRO A 198 16.14 -4.90 -42.08
CA PRO A 198 15.43 -5.11 -40.81
C PRO A 198 15.68 -3.99 -39.80
N SER A 199 14.61 -3.46 -39.20
CA SER A 199 14.64 -2.33 -38.26
C SER A 199 14.26 -2.70 -36.82
N TRP A 200 14.00 -3.98 -36.53
CA TRP A 200 13.50 -4.43 -35.21
C TRP A 200 14.39 -4.01 -34.04
N TRP A 201 15.71 -4.02 -34.24
CA TRP A 201 16.70 -3.73 -33.20
C TRP A 201 17.06 -2.24 -33.09
N GLN A 202 16.43 -1.33 -33.85
CA GLN A 202 16.76 0.10 -33.82
C GLN A 202 16.71 0.69 -32.40
N GLY A 203 15.76 0.26 -31.55
CA GLY A 203 15.67 0.69 -30.15
C GLY A 203 16.90 0.35 -29.28
N PHE A 204 17.78 -0.56 -29.72
CA PHE A 204 19.00 -0.94 -29.02
C PHE A 204 20.22 -0.05 -29.35
N TYR A 205 20.01 1.05 -30.07
CA TYR A 205 21.04 2.02 -30.47
C TYR A 205 21.95 2.58 -29.36
N PRO A 206 21.55 2.70 -28.06
CA PRO A 206 22.48 3.20 -27.04
C PRO A 206 23.72 2.31 -26.89
N VAL A 207 23.59 1.01 -27.17
CA VAL A 207 24.70 0.05 -27.13
C VAL A 207 25.67 0.27 -28.28
N ALA A 208 25.19 0.69 -29.47
CA ALA A 208 26.08 1.04 -30.58
C ALA A 208 26.94 2.24 -30.22
N TYR A 209 26.35 3.32 -29.70
CA TYR A 209 27.11 4.46 -29.19
C TYR A 209 28.07 4.07 -28.05
N TYR A 210 27.63 3.21 -27.13
CA TYR A 210 28.49 2.71 -26.06
C TYR A 210 29.75 2.01 -26.60
N PHE A 211 29.60 1.10 -27.57
CA PHE A 211 30.73 0.40 -28.18
C PHE A 211 31.63 1.34 -29.01
N VAL A 212 31.06 2.33 -29.71
CA VAL A 212 31.85 3.36 -30.39
C VAL A 212 32.71 4.12 -29.37
N GLY A 213 32.14 4.54 -28.23
CA GLY A 213 32.88 5.19 -27.15
C GLY A 213 34.01 4.32 -26.58
N CYS A 214 33.76 3.02 -26.38
CA CYS A 214 34.77 2.05 -25.96
C CYS A 214 35.93 1.96 -26.97
N TYR A 215 35.58 1.86 -28.26
CA TYR A 215 36.52 1.74 -29.36
C TYR A 215 37.37 3.01 -29.52
N ILE A 216 36.76 4.19 -29.43
CA ILE A 216 37.47 5.48 -29.47
C ILE A 216 38.47 5.58 -28.32
N ARG A 217 38.11 5.13 -27.10
CA ARG A 217 39.03 5.15 -25.97
C ARG A 217 40.26 4.26 -26.17
N GLU A 218 40.09 3.11 -26.78
CA GLU A 218 41.16 2.12 -26.93
C GLU A 218 42.07 2.42 -28.13
N TYR A 219 41.49 2.77 -29.28
CA TYR A 219 42.23 2.89 -30.53
C TYR A 219 42.27 4.30 -31.10
N GLY A 220 41.39 5.19 -30.64
CA GLY A 220 41.16 6.50 -31.27
C GLY A 220 40.80 6.39 -32.75
N LEU A 221 40.99 7.50 -33.48
CA LEU A 221 40.88 7.54 -34.93
C LEU A 221 42.13 8.21 -35.53
N LYS A 222 42.83 7.49 -36.41
CA LYS A 222 44.04 7.97 -37.10
C LYS A 222 43.68 8.81 -38.33
N MET A 223 43.08 9.99 -38.11
CA MET A 223 42.77 10.97 -39.15
C MET A 223 43.31 12.37 -38.80
N LYS A 224 43.64 13.21 -39.78
CA LYS A 224 44.06 14.60 -39.53
C LYS A 224 42.88 15.42 -39.01
N THR A 225 43.11 16.33 -38.08
CA THR A 225 42.04 17.17 -37.47
C THR A 225 41.32 18.01 -38.53
N ARG A 226 42.05 18.58 -39.50
CA ARG A 226 41.47 19.31 -40.64
C ARG A 226 40.50 18.46 -41.44
N THR A 227 40.86 17.21 -41.74
CA THR A 227 39.98 16.27 -42.46
C THR A 227 38.71 15.97 -41.68
N MET A 228 38.80 15.72 -40.37
CA MET A 228 37.61 15.48 -39.55
C MET A 228 36.70 16.71 -39.45
N LEU A 229 37.28 17.92 -39.39
CA LEU A 229 36.52 19.16 -39.41
C LEU A 229 35.79 19.35 -40.74
N VAL A 230 36.48 19.12 -41.86
CA VAL A 230 35.86 19.16 -43.20
C VAL A 230 34.73 18.14 -43.30
N LEU A 231 34.95 16.90 -42.87
CA LEU A 231 33.90 15.87 -42.86
C LEU A 231 32.72 16.24 -41.98
N PHE A 232 32.96 16.83 -40.81
CA PHE A 232 31.90 17.26 -39.91
C PHE A 232 31.05 18.36 -40.55
N VAL A 233 31.69 19.42 -41.07
CA VAL A 233 31.01 20.54 -41.73
C VAL A 233 30.26 20.07 -42.97
N PHE A 234 30.91 19.25 -43.80
CA PHE A 234 30.31 18.69 -45.01
C PHE A 234 29.10 17.80 -44.69
N SER A 235 29.22 16.89 -43.71
CA SER A 235 28.10 16.05 -43.28
C SER A 235 26.96 16.87 -42.72
N LEU A 236 27.26 17.89 -41.90
CA LEU A 236 26.25 18.79 -41.34
C LEU A 236 25.45 19.47 -42.45
N PHE A 237 26.13 20.06 -43.43
CA PHE A 237 25.44 20.73 -44.53
C PHE A 237 24.66 19.74 -45.39
N ILE A 238 25.21 18.59 -45.76
CA ILE A 238 24.48 17.57 -46.54
C ILE A 238 23.20 17.14 -45.82
N PHE A 239 23.30 16.76 -44.55
CA PHE A 239 22.14 16.30 -43.77
C PHE A 239 21.13 17.42 -43.60
N SER A 240 21.59 18.66 -43.35
CA SER A 240 20.69 19.81 -43.24
C SER A 240 20.00 20.15 -44.56
N THR A 241 20.70 20.05 -45.69
CA THR A 241 20.11 20.22 -47.02
C THR A 241 19.10 19.13 -47.32
N PHE A 242 19.39 17.89 -46.98
CA PHE A 242 18.42 16.79 -47.08
C PHE A 242 17.18 17.05 -46.22
N ASN A 243 17.35 17.43 -44.95
CA ASN A 243 16.26 17.73 -44.01
C ASN A 243 15.39 18.92 -44.47
N TYR A 244 16.04 19.94 -45.03
CA TYR A 244 15.35 21.10 -45.60
C TYR A 244 14.56 20.70 -46.85
N PHE A 245 15.19 19.98 -47.78
CA PHE A 245 14.53 19.48 -48.99
C PHE A 245 13.34 18.56 -48.66
N ARG A 246 13.50 17.68 -47.67
CA ARG A 246 12.45 16.76 -47.19
C ARG A 246 11.28 17.46 -46.50
N SER A 247 11.45 18.71 -46.09
CA SER A 247 10.44 19.50 -45.38
C SER A 247 9.99 20.73 -46.17
N TYR A 248 10.53 20.96 -47.37
CA TYR A 248 10.34 22.21 -48.11
C TYR A 248 8.88 22.46 -48.47
N GLY A 249 8.33 23.63 -48.14
CA GLY A 249 6.92 23.95 -48.40
C GLY A 249 5.91 23.29 -47.44
N THR A 250 6.39 22.63 -46.38
CA THR A 250 5.56 22.04 -45.32
C THR A 250 6.21 22.32 -43.94
N THR A 251 5.55 21.92 -42.86
CA THR A 251 6.18 21.85 -41.53
C THR A 251 7.33 20.84 -41.47
N PHE A 252 8.23 21.01 -40.49
CA PHE A 252 9.42 20.16 -40.35
C PHE A 252 9.08 18.66 -40.21
N LYS A 253 9.54 17.85 -41.16
CA LYS A 253 9.30 16.40 -41.19
C LYS A 253 10.39 15.66 -40.39
N SER A 254 10.02 15.19 -39.19
CA SER A 254 10.92 14.45 -38.31
C SER A 254 10.89 12.95 -38.64
N GLY A 255 11.88 12.47 -39.40
CA GLY A 255 12.02 11.05 -39.76
C GLY A 255 13.01 10.28 -38.87
N THR A 256 13.14 8.97 -39.14
CA THR A 256 14.05 8.07 -38.42
C THR A 256 15.54 8.44 -38.58
N TYR A 257 15.89 9.17 -39.64
CA TYR A 257 17.25 9.63 -39.95
C TYR A 257 17.81 10.71 -39.02
N ILE A 258 16.94 11.58 -38.47
CA ILE A 258 17.33 12.70 -37.59
C ILE A 258 17.05 12.44 -36.10
N TYR A 259 16.29 11.38 -35.78
CA TYR A 259 16.04 10.98 -34.39
C TYR A 259 17.32 10.46 -33.71
N TRP A 260 17.34 10.27 -32.39
CA TRP A 260 18.55 9.90 -31.63
C TRP A 260 19.24 8.59 -32.06
N TYR A 261 18.52 7.68 -32.74
CA TYR A 261 19.03 6.44 -33.34
C TYR A 261 19.37 6.57 -34.83
N GLY A 262 19.20 7.77 -35.38
CA GLY A 262 19.41 8.09 -36.77
C GLY A 262 20.89 8.18 -37.16
N PHE A 263 21.18 7.92 -38.44
CA PHE A 263 22.54 7.98 -38.95
C PHE A 263 23.12 9.39 -38.95
N GLU A 264 22.29 10.43 -39.12
CA GLU A 264 22.75 11.83 -39.10
C GLU A 264 23.33 12.22 -37.74
N PRO A 265 22.58 12.12 -36.61
CA PRO A 265 23.15 12.39 -35.29
C PRO A 265 24.28 11.41 -34.93
N PHE A 266 24.24 10.17 -35.42
CA PHE A 266 25.33 9.22 -35.21
C PHE A 266 26.66 9.73 -35.80
N VAL A 267 26.68 10.06 -37.10
CA VAL A 267 27.89 10.53 -37.79
C VAL A 267 28.37 11.85 -37.18
N LEU A 268 27.46 12.82 -36.97
CA LEU A 268 27.82 14.13 -36.43
C LEU A 268 28.40 14.01 -35.02
N SER A 269 27.80 13.20 -34.14
CA SER A 269 28.28 13.04 -32.76
C SER A 269 29.62 12.34 -32.68
N VAL A 270 29.88 11.33 -33.52
CA VAL A 270 31.19 10.66 -33.55
C VAL A 270 32.29 11.62 -33.98
N LEU A 271 32.06 12.39 -35.05
CA LEU A 271 33.03 13.38 -35.53
C LEU A 271 33.25 14.51 -34.51
N LEU A 272 32.18 15.05 -33.93
CA LEU A 272 32.25 16.10 -32.93
C LEU A 272 32.95 15.63 -31.64
N PHE A 273 32.65 14.41 -31.18
CA PHE A 273 33.33 13.79 -30.04
C PHE A 273 34.85 13.72 -30.26
N LEU A 274 35.27 13.24 -31.44
CA LEU A 274 36.68 13.12 -31.80
C LEU A 274 37.38 14.48 -31.92
N LEU A 275 36.70 15.50 -32.43
CA LEU A 275 37.23 16.86 -32.52
C LEU A 275 37.45 17.45 -31.12
N ILE A 276 36.45 17.39 -30.24
CA ILE A 276 36.53 17.91 -28.86
C ILE A 276 37.61 17.18 -28.06
N LYS A 277 37.72 15.85 -28.21
CA LYS A 277 38.71 15.05 -27.49
C LYS A 277 40.15 15.44 -27.78
N ARG A 278 40.42 16.08 -28.92
CA ARG A 278 41.75 16.55 -29.35
C ARG A 278 42.11 17.93 -28.82
N ILE A 279 41.21 18.62 -28.12
CA ILE A 279 41.53 19.89 -27.46
C ILE A 279 42.60 19.62 -26.40
N LYS A 280 43.77 20.25 -26.56
CA LYS A 280 44.86 20.17 -25.59
C LYS A 280 44.53 21.05 -24.40
N THR A 281 44.12 20.45 -23.29
CA THR A 281 43.77 21.18 -22.06
C THR A 281 44.92 21.27 -21.07
N ASP A 282 46.11 20.77 -21.40
CA ASP A 282 47.26 20.69 -20.47
C ASP A 282 47.65 22.08 -19.94
N ASN A 283 47.64 23.08 -20.84
CA ASN A 283 48.03 24.46 -20.55
C ASN A 283 46.93 25.32 -19.90
N PHE A 284 45.74 24.78 -19.65
CA PHE A 284 44.65 25.58 -19.06
C PHE A 284 44.98 25.98 -17.61
N PRO A 285 44.66 27.23 -17.20
CA PRO A 285 44.77 27.64 -15.81
C PRO A 285 43.99 26.71 -14.88
N LYS A 286 44.50 26.53 -13.66
CA LYS A 286 43.86 25.66 -12.65
C LYS A 286 42.41 26.06 -12.38
N ALA A 287 42.14 27.36 -12.28
CA ALA A 287 40.80 27.90 -12.09
C ALA A 287 39.84 27.50 -13.22
N ALA A 288 40.29 27.56 -14.48
CA ALA A 288 39.48 27.16 -15.63
C ALA A 288 39.17 25.65 -15.62
N LYS A 289 40.15 24.79 -15.29
CA LYS A 289 39.92 23.34 -15.16
C LYS A 289 38.91 23.02 -14.05
N ILE A 290 38.96 23.75 -12.94
CA ILE A 290 37.99 23.60 -11.84
C ILE A 290 36.61 24.08 -12.27
N ALA A 291 36.49 25.22 -12.94
CA ALA A 291 35.22 25.73 -13.43
C ALA A 291 34.56 24.72 -14.40
N LEU A 292 35.31 24.22 -15.38
CA LEU A 292 34.84 23.18 -16.31
C LEU A 292 34.36 21.93 -15.58
N TRP A 293 35.13 21.45 -14.60
CA TRP A 293 34.71 20.31 -13.79
C TRP A 293 33.40 20.61 -13.04
N LYS A 294 33.31 21.75 -12.35
CA LYS A 294 32.13 22.10 -11.55
C LYS A 294 30.88 22.23 -12.40
N VAL A 295 30.94 22.91 -13.54
CA VAL A 295 29.81 23.02 -14.47
C VAL A 295 29.45 21.65 -15.05
N SER A 296 30.45 20.84 -15.44
CA SER A 296 30.20 19.50 -15.94
C SER A 296 29.49 18.58 -14.93
N ASP A 297 29.73 18.74 -13.63
CA ASP A 297 29.07 17.96 -12.57
C ASP A 297 27.58 18.34 -12.40
N LEU A 298 27.14 19.47 -12.98
CA LEU A 298 25.75 19.94 -12.98
C LEU A 298 24.94 19.45 -14.19
N ALA A 299 25.59 18.90 -15.23
CA ALA A 299 24.95 18.59 -16.51
C ALA A 299 23.64 17.78 -16.40
N LEU A 300 23.60 16.77 -15.52
CA LEU A 300 22.41 15.94 -15.30
C LEU A 300 21.24 16.75 -14.70
N GLY A 301 21.51 17.57 -13.69
CA GLY A 301 20.46 18.36 -13.06
C GLY A 301 19.99 19.49 -13.96
N ILE A 302 20.91 20.13 -14.72
CA ILE A 302 20.58 21.11 -15.75
C ILE A 302 19.57 20.51 -16.73
N TYR A 303 19.86 19.32 -17.24
CA TYR A 303 18.98 18.60 -18.14
C TYR A 303 17.58 18.39 -17.54
N LEU A 304 17.50 17.77 -16.35
CA LEU A 304 16.22 17.36 -15.77
C LEU A 304 15.32 18.52 -15.33
N ILE A 305 15.91 19.61 -14.85
CA ILE A 305 15.14 20.75 -14.31
C ILE A 305 14.87 21.84 -15.35
N SER A 306 15.52 21.78 -16.52
CA SER A 306 15.39 22.81 -17.56
C SER A 306 13.94 23.05 -17.99
N PHE A 307 13.05 22.06 -17.87
CA PHE A 307 11.62 22.22 -18.15
C PHE A 307 10.97 23.38 -17.41
N ILE A 308 11.33 23.59 -16.14
CA ILE A 308 10.78 24.70 -15.33
C ILE A 308 11.13 26.03 -15.99
N PHE A 309 12.38 26.19 -16.40
CA PHE A 309 12.86 27.43 -16.99
C PHE A 309 12.44 27.59 -18.45
N ASP A 310 12.32 26.50 -19.20
CA ASP A 310 11.74 26.48 -20.53
C ASP A 310 10.30 27.03 -20.48
N SER A 311 9.50 26.56 -19.51
CA SER A 311 8.10 26.98 -19.29
C SER A 311 7.96 28.43 -18.83
N ILE A 312 9.03 29.08 -18.39
CA ILE A 312 9.03 30.49 -17.97
C ILE A 312 9.57 31.39 -19.08
N VAL A 313 10.69 31.01 -19.72
CA VAL A 313 11.43 31.88 -20.63
C VAL A 313 10.85 31.86 -22.05
N TYR A 314 10.43 30.70 -22.57
CA TYR A 314 9.95 30.60 -23.95
C TYR A 314 8.59 31.26 -24.19
N PRO A 315 7.60 31.20 -23.28
CA PRO A 315 6.36 31.95 -23.46
C PRO A 315 6.59 33.45 -23.62
N VAL A 316 7.51 34.03 -22.83
CA VAL A 316 7.89 35.45 -22.94
C VAL A 316 8.50 35.76 -24.31
N LEU A 317 9.38 34.90 -24.83
CA LEU A 317 9.92 35.06 -26.19
C LEU A 317 8.81 35.00 -27.24
N CYS A 318 7.91 34.02 -27.13
CA CYS A 318 6.85 33.81 -28.11
C CYS A 318 5.81 34.94 -28.12
N GLU A 319 5.55 35.55 -26.96
CA GLU A 319 4.69 36.72 -26.81
C GLU A 319 5.33 37.99 -27.42
N LYS A 320 6.63 38.22 -27.17
CA LYS A 320 7.33 39.43 -27.63
C LYS A 320 7.75 39.40 -29.09
N VAL A 321 7.98 38.22 -29.65
CA VAL A 321 8.38 38.03 -31.06
C VAL A 321 7.38 37.11 -31.71
N ILE A 322 6.42 37.66 -32.46
CA ILE A 322 5.25 36.92 -32.95
C ILE A 322 5.64 35.91 -34.04
N LEU A 323 6.48 36.30 -35.01
CA LEU A 323 6.91 35.43 -36.11
C LEU A 323 8.03 34.49 -35.65
N MET A 324 7.88 33.19 -35.91
CA MET A 324 8.87 32.19 -35.50
C MET A 324 10.27 32.42 -36.11
N PRO A 325 10.43 32.70 -37.43
CA PRO A 325 11.75 32.92 -38.02
C PRO A 325 12.55 34.04 -37.33
N ASP A 326 11.86 35.09 -36.85
CA ASP A 326 12.47 36.24 -36.17
C ASP A 326 12.93 35.91 -34.74
N ARG A 327 12.53 34.75 -34.20
CA ARG A 327 12.99 34.25 -32.89
C ARG A 327 14.40 33.68 -32.96
N LEU A 328 14.92 33.30 -34.13
CA LEU A 328 16.22 32.62 -34.28
C LEU A 328 17.40 33.42 -33.68
N PRO A 329 17.54 34.75 -33.88
CA PRO A 329 18.61 35.52 -33.24
C PRO A 329 18.57 35.48 -31.70
N TYR A 330 17.38 35.34 -31.11
CA TYR A 330 17.20 35.26 -29.67
C TYR A 330 17.67 33.94 -29.06
N TYR A 331 18.08 32.96 -29.87
CA TYR A 331 18.79 31.77 -29.41
C TYR A 331 20.00 32.13 -28.53
N PHE A 332 20.77 33.15 -28.92
CA PHE A 332 21.98 33.59 -28.20
C PHE A 332 21.69 34.30 -26.88
N VAL A 333 20.42 34.54 -26.56
CA VAL A 333 19.97 35.13 -25.29
C VAL A 333 19.22 34.09 -24.47
N THR A 334 18.19 33.47 -25.05
CA THR A 334 17.28 32.54 -24.35
C THR A 334 17.97 31.29 -23.86
N VAL A 335 18.75 30.60 -24.71
CA VAL A 335 19.42 29.35 -24.31
C VAL A 335 20.46 29.59 -23.21
N PRO A 336 21.32 30.63 -23.27
CA PRO A 336 22.19 30.99 -22.15
C PRO A 336 21.45 31.31 -20.84
N ILE A 337 20.31 32.03 -20.89
CA ILE A 337 19.51 32.32 -19.70
C ILE A 337 18.99 31.02 -19.08
N VAL A 338 18.36 30.15 -19.88
CA VAL A 338 17.86 28.84 -19.42
C VAL A 338 19.01 28.01 -18.86
N PHE A 339 20.18 28.01 -19.50
CA PHE A 339 21.36 27.29 -19.02
C PHE A 339 21.82 27.79 -17.64
N VAL A 340 21.93 29.10 -17.44
CA VAL A 340 22.37 29.68 -16.16
C VAL A 340 21.37 29.39 -15.04
N LEU A 341 20.08 29.59 -15.29
CA LEU A 341 19.03 29.30 -14.31
C LEU A 341 18.99 27.80 -13.95
N SER A 342 19.05 26.94 -14.96
CA SER A 342 19.10 25.48 -14.78
C SER A 342 20.37 25.04 -14.04
N ALA A 343 21.51 25.68 -14.29
CA ALA A 343 22.76 25.40 -13.60
C ALA A 343 22.70 25.81 -12.12
N ALA A 344 22.13 26.98 -11.82
CA ALA A 344 21.92 27.43 -10.44
C ALA A 344 21.01 26.46 -9.68
N ALA A 345 19.87 26.07 -10.26
CA ALA A 345 18.97 25.09 -9.66
C ALA A 345 19.63 23.72 -9.50
N SER A 346 20.38 23.26 -10.52
CA SER A 346 21.13 22.00 -10.45
C SER A 346 22.22 22.02 -9.36
N PHE A 347 22.82 23.17 -9.08
CA PHE A 347 23.80 23.31 -8.00
C PHE A 347 23.13 23.08 -6.64
N ILE A 348 21.98 23.72 -6.39
CA ILE A 348 21.18 23.52 -5.17
C ILE A 348 20.77 22.05 -5.02
N MET A 349 20.26 21.43 -6.07
CA MET A 349 19.87 20.02 -6.05
C MET A 349 21.05 19.09 -5.72
N ASN A 350 22.24 19.37 -6.25
CA ASN A 350 23.43 18.59 -5.93
C ASN A 350 23.86 18.73 -4.46
N LEU A 351 23.65 19.89 -3.84
CA LEU A 351 23.88 20.08 -2.39
C LEU A 351 22.89 19.24 -1.57
N VAL A 352 21.60 19.31 -1.90
CA VAL A 352 20.54 18.51 -1.25
C VAL A 352 20.80 17.01 -1.42
N ALA A 353 21.12 16.58 -2.64
CA ALA A 353 21.46 15.19 -2.95
C ALA A 353 22.64 14.70 -2.11
N LYS A 354 23.67 15.54 -1.93
CA LYS A 354 24.83 15.21 -1.10
C LYS A 354 24.42 15.03 0.37
N LEU A 355 23.64 15.95 0.93
CA LEU A 355 23.14 15.86 2.31
C LEU A 355 22.33 14.57 2.54
N LEU A 356 21.42 14.24 1.62
CA LEU A 356 20.61 13.02 1.70
C LEU A 356 21.47 11.75 1.63
N ILE A 357 22.44 11.70 0.71
CA ILE A 357 23.34 10.55 0.57
C ILE A 357 24.23 10.38 1.81
N ASP A 358 24.79 11.46 2.32
CA ASP A 358 25.67 11.43 3.50
C ASP A 358 24.86 11.08 4.77
N GLY A 359 23.66 11.62 4.92
CA GLY A 359 22.71 11.26 5.97
C GLY A 359 22.31 9.78 5.93
N PHE A 360 21.98 9.25 4.74
CA PHE A 360 21.68 7.83 4.57
C PHE A 360 22.87 6.94 4.89
N LYS A 361 24.09 7.30 4.46
CA LYS A 361 25.30 6.54 4.81
C LYS A 361 25.58 6.56 6.31
N SER A 362 25.40 7.71 6.96
CA SER A 362 25.53 7.84 8.40
C SER A 362 24.54 6.91 9.11
N LEU A 363 23.25 6.97 8.73
CA LEU A 363 22.22 6.09 9.26
C LEU A 363 22.51 4.61 9.00
N ALA A 364 22.94 4.25 7.79
CA ALA A 364 23.30 2.88 7.44
C ALA A 364 24.51 2.37 8.25
N ASN A 365 25.51 3.22 8.49
CA ASN A 365 26.65 2.90 9.34
C ASN A 365 26.24 2.77 10.80
N ILE A 366 25.39 3.67 11.31
CA ILE A 366 24.78 3.56 12.63
C ILE A 366 24.06 2.22 12.74
N ILE A 367 23.17 1.88 11.82
CA ILE A 367 22.44 0.59 11.79
C ILE A 367 23.41 -0.60 11.70
N LYS A 368 24.50 -0.50 10.93
CA LYS A 368 25.49 -1.58 10.77
C LYS A 368 26.30 -1.80 12.04
N ASP A 369 26.80 -0.73 12.65
CA ASP A 369 27.49 -0.76 13.95
C ASP A 369 26.57 -1.36 15.02
N LEU A 370 25.35 -0.85 15.07
CA LEU A 370 24.28 -1.32 15.93
C LEU A 370 23.97 -2.82 15.73
N ARG A 371 23.90 -3.32 14.48
CA ARG A 371 23.71 -4.75 14.15
C ARG A 371 24.90 -5.65 14.47
N SER A 372 26.11 -5.08 14.59
CA SER A 372 27.33 -5.83 14.90
C SER A 372 27.44 -6.18 16.39
N LYS A 373 26.65 -5.51 17.25
CA LYS A 373 26.57 -5.80 18.67
C LYS A 373 25.97 -7.20 18.92
N PRO A 374 26.44 -7.93 19.95
CA PRO A 374 26.13 -9.35 20.16
C PRO A 374 24.65 -9.64 20.40
N ASP A 375 23.88 -8.66 20.86
CA ASP A 375 22.48 -8.83 21.24
C ASP A 375 21.52 -8.63 20.05
N LYS A 376 21.48 -9.62 19.15
CA LYS A 376 20.59 -9.63 17.97
C LYS A 376 19.10 -9.59 18.36
N GLY A 377 18.74 -10.06 19.55
CA GLY A 377 17.36 -10.00 20.08
C GLY A 377 16.91 -8.57 20.36
N LYS A 378 17.81 -7.73 20.88
CA LYS A 378 17.55 -6.30 21.16
C LYS A 378 17.02 -5.54 19.95
N TRP A 379 17.51 -5.84 18.74
CA TRP A 379 17.03 -5.20 17.50
C TRP A 379 15.59 -5.51 17.17
N GLN A 380 15.19 -6.77 17.35
CA GLN A 380 13.81 -7.17 17.11
C GLN A 380 12.87 -6.40 18.05
N HIS A 381 13.28 -6.22 19.31
CA HIS A 381 12.53 -5.45 20.30
C HIS A 381 12.45 -3.96 19.95
N ILE A 382 13.56 -3.34 19.52
CA ILE A 382 13.56 -1.93 19.09
C ILE A 382 12.64 -1.73 17.88
N ILE A 383 12.73 -2.59 16.86
CA ILE A 383 11.88 -2.49 15.66
C ILE A 383 10.41 -2.66 16.05
N PHE A 384 10.08 -3.64 16.88
CA PHE A 384 8.72 -3.82 17.39
C PHE A 384 8.24 -2.57 18.14
N ALA A 385 9.03 -2.05 19.08
CA ALA A 385 8.65 -0.89 19.87
C ALA A 385 8.41 0.36 19.00
N VAL A 386 9.28 0.63 18.02
CA VAL A 386 9.13 1.78 17.11
C VAL A 386 7.89 1.62 16.22
N LEU A 387 7.71 0.47 15.58
CA LEU A 387 6.56 0.22 14.71
C LEU A 387 5.24 0.22 15.49
N MET A 388 5.23 -0.37 16.68
CA MET A 388 4.07 -0.38 17.56
C MET A 388 3.74 1.02 18.07
N ALA A 389 4.73 1.83 18.46
CA ALA A 389 4.50 3.22 18.89
C ALA A 389 3.90 4.06 17.75
N PHE A 390 4.39 3.91 16.52
CA PHE A 390 3.79 4.54 15.35
C PHE A 390 2.35 4.06 15.13
N ALA A 391 2.10 2.76 15.18
CA ALA A 391 0.77 2.21 14.98
C ALA A 391 -0.22 2.65 16.07
N ILE A 392 0.21 2.73 17.33
CA ILE A 392 -0.58 3.27 18.45
C ILE A 392 -0.89 4.74 18.22
N GLY A 393 0.12 5.56 17.92
CA GLY A 393 -0.08 6.98 17.62
C GLY A 393 -1.05 7.21 16.46
N PHE A 394 -0.94 6.39 15.41
CA PHE A 394 -1.85 6.43 14.26
C PHE A 394 -3.28 6.00 14.64
N SER A 395 -3.44 4.99 15.50
CA SER A 395 -4.75 4.54 15.99
C SER A 395 -5.40 5.56 16.91
N LEU A 396 -4.63 6.22 17.79
CA LEU A 396 -5.12 7.30 18.65
C LEU A 396 -5.55 8.53 17.85
N TRP A 397 -4.79 8.88 16.80
CA TRP A 397 -5.22 9.91 15.84
C TRP A 397 -6.56 9.54 15.20
N LYS A 398 -6.72 8.26 14.81
CA LYS A 398 -7.94 7.77 14.17
C LYS A 398 -9.16 7.84 15.10
N CYS A 399 -9.00 7.66 16.41
CA CYS A 399 -10.11 7.71 17.37
C CYS A 399 -10.92 9.01 17.34
N TYR A 400 -10.37 10.12 16.82
CA TYR A 400 -11.08 11.38 16.68
C TYR A 400 -12.04 11.43 15.49
N TYR A 401 -11.97 10.50 14.53
CA TYR A 401 -12.67 10.64 13.24
C TYR A 401 -13.77 9.60 13.08
N GLY A 402 -14.88 10.02 12.46
CA GLY A 402 -16.04 9.22 12.08
C GLY A 402 -17.00 9.06 13.26
N PHE A 403 -18.28 9.34 13.05
CA PHE A 403 -19.33 9.00 14.00
C PHE A 403 -19.91 7.63 13.60
N GLY A 404 -19.54 6.57 14.32
CA GLY A 404 -19.77 5.17 13.95
C GLY A 404 -21.23 4.69 14.01
N GLY A 405 -22.18 5.62 13.88
CA GLY A 405 -23.60 5.36 13.81
C GLY A 405 -24.16 4.56 14.98
N ASN A 406 -25.00 3.58 14.63
CA ASN A 406 -25.77 2.79 15.59
C ASN A 406 -24.89 1.71 16.23
N ASP A 407 -24.03 1.04 15.46
CA ASP A 407 -23.23 -0.08 15.98
C ASP A 407 -22.26 0.34 17.10
N GLU A 408 -21.52 1.43 16.92
CA GLU A 408 -20.47 1.81 17.86
C GLU A 408 -21.02 2.14 19.25
N SER A 409 -22.10 2.91 19.31
CA SER A 409 -22.70 3.29 20.58
C SER A 409 -23.49 2.14 21.20
N PHE A 410 -24.09 1.26 20.39
CA PHE A 410 -24.82 0.08 20.85
C PHE A 410 -24.00 -0.80 21.80
N TYR A 411 -22.70 -1.03 21.51
CA TYR A 411 -21.84 -1.85 22.37
C TYR A 411 -21.76 -1.35 23.83
N LEU A 412 -21.97 -0.06 24.06
CA LEU A 412 -21.95 0.56 25.39
C LEU A 412 -23.33 0.59 26.05
N THR A 413 -24.41 0.48 25.28
CA THR A 413 -25.78 0.53 25.82
C THR A 413 -26.13 -0.70 26.65
N ILE A 414 -25.68 -1.90 26.24
CA ILE A 414 -25.91 -3.14 26.99
C ILE A 414 -25.25 -3.10 28.37
N PRO A 415 -23.93 -2.88 28.51
CA PRO A 415 -23.33 -2.73 29.83
C PRO A 415 -23.92 -1.55 30.63
N HIS A 416 -24.31 -0.44 29.98
CA HIS A 416 -24.98 0.66 30.65
C HIS A 416 -26.33 0.27 31.27
N ARG A 417 -27.24 -0.38 30.52
CA ARG A 417 -28.50 -0.86 31.11
C ARG A 417 -28.29 -1.88 32.23
N LEU A 418 -27.23 -2.69 32.16
CA LEU A 418 -26.85 -3.57 33.28
C LEU A 418 -26.41 -2.77 34.52
N THR A 419 -25.78 -1.60 34.38
CA THR A 419 -25.50 -0.73 35.54
C THR A 419 -26.78 -0.16 36.18
N LEU A 420 -27.87 -0.07 35.40
CA LEU A 420 -29.18 0.41 35.86
C LEU A 420 -30.10 -0.70 36.43
N GLY A 421 -29.61 -1.94 36.52
CA GLY A 421 -30.32 -3.06 37.15
C GLY A 421 -30.94 -4.08 36.20
N ASP A 422 -30.84 -3.88 34.88
CA ASP A 422 -31.35 -4.86 33.91
C ASP A 422 -30.56 -6.17 33.94
N SER A 423 -31.20 -7.23 33.47
CA SER A 423 -30.65 -8.59 33.39
C SER A 423 -30.36 -9.02 31.95
N LEU A 424 -29.25 -9.73 31.76
CA LEU A 424 -29.00 -10.50 30.53
C LEU A 424 -29.96 -11.69 30.49
N LEU A 425 -30.47 -12.04 29.31
CA LEU A 425 -31.44 -13.11 29.04
C LEU A 425 -32.83 -12.92 29.68
N GLY A 426 -33.00 -11.85 30.48
CA GLY A 426 -34.27 -11.40 31.02
C GLY A 426 -34.80 -10.18 30.26
N ASP A 427 -34.18 -9.02 30.52
CA ASP A 427 -34.64 -7.72 30.00
C ASP A 427 -33.99 -7.34 28.65
N GLU A 428 -32.79 -7.86 28.34
CA GLU A 428 -32.12 -7.64 27.04
C GLU A 428 -32.42 -8.77 26.07
N TRP A 429 -33.00 -8.44 24.91
CA TRP A 429 -33.47 -9.42 23.92
C TRP A 429 -32.62 -9.48 22.64
N HIS A 430 -31.53 -8.72 22.55
CA HIS A 430 -30.59 -8.82 21.42
C HIS A 430 -29.64 -10.01 21.56
N LEU A 431 -29.34 -10.71 20.46
CA LEU A 431 -28.55 -11.96 20.48
C LEU A 431 -27.06 -11.74 20.82
N THR A 432 -26.52 -10.53 20.59
CA THR A 432 -25.12 -10.20 20.87
C THR A 432 -24.87 -9.74 22.31
N GLN A 433 -25.87 -9.84 23.20
CA GLN A 433 -25.82 -9.26 24.54
C GLN A 433 -24.74 -9.82 25.47
N LEU A 434 -24.30 -11.06 25.23
CA LEU A 434 -23.37 -11.76 26.11
C LEU A 434 -22.01 -11.06 26.19
N SER A 435 -21.56 -10.42 25.10
CA SER A 435 -20.31 -9.64 25.12
C SER A 435 -20.41 -8.37 25.96
N GLY A 436 -21.62 -7.86 26.22
CA GLY A 436 -21.84 -6.71 27.10
C GLY A 436 -21.34 -6.96 28.52
N PHE A 437 -21.33 -8.22 28.97
CA PHE A 437 -20.74 -8.61 30.25
C PHE A 437 -19.25 -8.27 30.36
N LEU A 438 -18.48 -8.42 29.26
CA LEU A 438 -17.05 -8.13 29.25
C LEU A 438 -16.75 -6.63 29.27
N LEU A 439 -17.68 -5.81 28.77
CA LEU A 439 -17.59 -4.34 28.76
C LEU A 439 -18.13 -3.70 30.03
N LEU A 440 -18.92 -4.43 30.82
CA LEU A 440 -19.54 -3.93 32.04
C LEU A 440 -18.54 -3.25 32.99
N PRO A 441 -17.33 -3.81 33.28
CA PRO A 441 -16.38 -3.15 34.16
C PRO A 441 -15.92 -1.78 33.64
N PHE A 442 -15.79 -1.60 32.33
CA PHE A 442 -15.41 -0.33 31.74
C PHE A 442 -16.51 0.72 31.91
N VAL A 443 -17.75 0.39 31.52
CA VAL A 443 -18.86 1.34 31.61
C VAL A 443 -19.18 1.68 33.07
N TRP A 444 -19.21 0.69 33.96
CA TRP A 444 -19.42 0.90 35.38
C TRP A 444 -18.35 1.80 36.01
N LEU A 445 -17.07 1.58 35.69
CA LEU A 445 -15.99 2.42 36.21
C LEU A 445 -16.08 3.85 35.65
N TYR A 446 -16.40 3.99 34.36
CA TYR A 446 -16.56 5.29 33.71
C TYR A 446 -17.68 6.10 34.36
N THR A 447 -18.88 5.52 34.47
CA THR A 447 -20.05 6.21 35.05
C THR A 447 -19.88 6.46 36.54
N MET A 448 -19.20 5.58 37.27
CA MET A 448 -18.86 5.82 38.67
C MET A 448 -17.92 7.02 38.87
N ILE A 449 -16.87 7.15 38.05
CA ILE A 449 -15.87 8.22 38.18
C ILE A 449 -16.42 9.55 37.68
N THR A 450 -17.08 9.54 36.52
CA THR A 450 -17.52 10.77 35.84
C THR A 450 -18.93 11.21 36.26
N GLN A 451 -19.70 10.32 36.90
CA GLN A 451 -21.12 10.52 37.23
C GLN A 451 -21.97 10.90 36.00
N SER A 452 -21.54 10.50 34.80
CA SER A 452 -22.12 10.91 33.52
C SER A 452 -21.74 9.92 32.41
N THR A 453 -22.40 10.00 31.25
CA THR A 453 -22.01 9.29 30.03
C THR A 453 -21.31 10.22 29.02
N VAL A 454 -21.16 11.51 29.32
CA VAL A 454 -20.57 12.50 28.41
C VAL A 454 -19.17 12.06 27.98
N GLY A 455 -18.93 11.96 26.66
CA GLY A 455 -17.66 11.54 26.08
C GLY A 455 -17.33 10.04 26.19
N ILE A 456 -18.24 9.20 26.69
CA ILE A 456 -17.98 7.76 26.91
C ILE A 456 -17.60 7.02 25.62
N ILE A 457 -18.14 7.42 24.46
CA ILE A 457 -17.82 6.78 23.18
C ILE A 457 -16.35 7.01 22.83
N PHE A 458 -15.87 8.25 22.93
CA PHE A 458 -14.47 8.57 22.69
C PHE A 458 -13.55 7.87 23.70
N ALA A 459 -13.93 7.84 24.97
CA ALA A 459 -13.18 7.12 26.01
C ALA A 459 -13.09 5.61 25.70
N ALA A 460 -14.18 5.00 25.23
CA ALA A 460 -14.20 3.59 24.81
C ALA A 460 -13.27 3.33 23.63
N ARG A 461 -13.13 4.28 22.70
CA ARG A 461 -12.17 4.16 21.58
C ARG A 461 -10.73 4.14 22.06
N VAL A 462 -10.37 5.04 22.97
CA VAL A 462 -9.03 5.07 23.56
C VAL A 462 -8.78 3.79 24.36
N PHE A 463 -9.77 3.32 25.11
CA PHE A 463 -9.67 2.09 25.87
C PHE A 463 -9.49 0.85 24.97
N TYR A 464 -10.20 0.78 23.84
CA TYR A 464 -9.96 -0.23 22.80
C TYR A 464 -8.51 -0.27 22.35
N VAL A 465 -7.93 0.88 21.97
CA VAL A 465 -6.53 0.96 21.51
C VAL A 465 -5.57 0.44 22.58
N ILE A 466 -5.81 0.78 23.85
CA ILE A 466 -4.99 0.31 24.98
C ILE A 466 -5.11 -1.20 25.15
N CYS A 467 -6.33 -1.74 25.23
CA CYS A 467 -6.58 -3.17 25.38
C CYS A 467 -5.95 -3.97 24.23
N HIS A 468 -6.19 -3.54 22.99
CA HIS A 468 -5.63 -4.16 21.81
C HIS A 468 -4.09 -4.13 21.84
N ALA A 469 -3.49 -3.00 22.21
CA ALA A 469 -2.04 -2.87 22.31
C ALA A 469 -1.44 -3.80 23.37
N VAL A 470 -2.08 -3.93 24.53
CA VAL A 470 -1.66 -4.85 25.61
C VAL A 470 -1.70 -6.29 25.11
N ILE A 471 -2.80 -6.71 24.47
CA ILE A 471 -2.96 -8.06 23.93
C ILE A 471 -1.89 -8.37 22.88
N VAL A 472 -1.63 -7.44 21.96
CA VAL A 472 -0.58 -7.59 20.95
C VAL A 472 0.82 -7.64 21.57
N CYS A 473 1.09 -6.87 22.61
CA CYS A 473 2.36 -6.94 23.35
C CYS A 473 2.54 -8.30 24.04
N VAL A 474 1.47 -8.86 24.62
CA VAL A 474 1.49 -10.22 25.18
C VAL A 474 1.74 -11.24 24.08
N ILE A 475 1.03 -11.18 22.96
CA ILE A 475 1.24 -12.06 21.79
C ILE A 475 2.70 -11.98 21.31
N TYR A 476 3.23 -10.77 21.12
CA TYR A 476 4.62 -10.57 20.71
C TYR A 476 5.61 -11.14 21.72
N SER A 477 5.37 -10.96 23.03
CA SER A 477 6.24 -11.51 24.07
C SER A 477 6.39 -13.04 24.00
N ARG A 478 5.36 -13.74 23.49
CA ARG A 478 5.34 -15.19 23.26
C ARG A 478 5.97 -15.57 21.93
N LEU A 479 5.72 -14.79 20.89
CA LEU A 479 6.17 -15.07 19.52
C LEU A 479 7.59 -14.56 19.22
N LYS A 480 8.20 -13.71 20.07
CA LYS A 480 9.52 -13.11 19.84
C LYS A 480 10.61 -14.14 19.50
N LYS A 481 10.51 -15.37 20.01
CA LYS A 481 11.45 -16.47 19.74
C LYS A 481 11.50 -16.88 18.25
N TYR A 482 10.49 -16.51 17.46
CA TYR A 482 10.39 -16.84 16.04
C TYR A 482 11.05 -15.80 15.10
N GLY A 483 11.73 -14.79 15.65
CA GLY A 483 12.49 -13.81 14.86
C GLY A 483 11.64 -12.65 14.33
N TYR A 484 12.22 -11.85 13.43
CA TYR A 484 11.65 -10.59 12.93
C TYR A 484 10.25 -10.71 12.28
N PHE A 485 9.89 -11.87 11.74
CA PHE A 485 8.56 -12.04 11.13
C PHE A 485 7.42 -12.00 12.17
N SER A 486 7.71 -12.32 13.44
CA SER A 486 6.74 -12.11 14.52
C SER A 486 6.44 -10.63 14.74
N VAL A 487 7.40 -9.73 14.49
CA VAL A 487 7.18 -8.27 14.57
C VAL A 487 6.14 -7.85 13.53
N PHE A 488 6.31 -8.25 12.27
CA PHE A 488 5.38 -7.90 11.19
C PHE A 488 4.00 -8.50 11.44
N GLY A 489 3.93 -9.77 11.86
CA GLY A 489 2.65 -10.41 12.21
C GLY A 489 1.90 -9.68 13.32
N CYS A 490 2.60 -9.24 14.38
CA CYS A 490 1.98 -8.50 15.50
C CYS A 490 1.59 -7.06 15.12
N VAL A 491 2.45 -6.32 14.42
CA VAL A 491 2.17 -4.91 14.06
C VAL A 491 1.04 -4.84 13.03
N LEU A 492 1.03 -5.72 12.02
CA LEU A 492 -0.05 -5.76 11.02
C LEU A 492 -1.35 -6.32 11.58
N TYR A 493 -1.29 -7.14 12.64
CA TYR A 493 -2.46 -7.51 13.40
C TYR A 493 -3.02 -6.30 14.16
N PHE A 494 -2.16 -5.52 14.83
CA PHE A 494 -2.58 -4.32 15.55
C PHE A 494 -3.17 -3.22 14.66
N LEU A 495 -2.59 -3.01 13.48
CA LEU A 495 -3.06 -1.98 12.55
C LEU A 495 -4.48 -2.27 12.03
N PHE A 496 -4.84 -3.55 11.91
CA PHE A 496 -6.14 -3.97 11.45
C PHE A 496 -7.20 -3.82 12.55
N THR A 497 -8.23 -3.02 12.27
CA THR A 497 -9.44 -2.96 13.10
C THR A 497 -10.60 -3.55 12.29
N PRO A 498 -11.27 -4.61 12.79
CA PRO A 498 -12.59 -5.05 12.31
C PRO A 498 -13.54 -3.92 11.89
N PHE A 499 -13.89 -3.86 10.60
CA PHE A 499 -14.79 -2.84 10.03
C PHE A 499 -14.30 -1.39 10.22
N ASP A 500 -13.05 -1.20 10.66
CA ASP A 500 -12.50 0.05 11.20
C ASP A 500 -13.36 0.72 12.30
N ILE A 501 -14.15 -0.09 13.02
CA ILE A 501 -14.88 0.37 14.21
C ILE A 501 -13.91 0.35 15.38
N MET A 502 -13.45 1.54 15.78
CA MET A 502 -12.44 1.73 16.83
C MET A 502 -12.99 1.48 18.25
N ALA A 503 -13.77 0.42 18.45
CA ALA A 503 -14.42 0.09 19.72
C ALA A 503 -14.17 -1.36 20.13
N LEU A 504 -14.29 -1.63 21.44
CA LEU A 504 -14.38 -3.00 21.97
C LEU A 504 -15.78 -3.55 21.65
N SER A 505 -15.91 -4.13 20.46
CA SER A 505 -17.10 -4.85 20.00
C SER A 505 -16.94 -6.34 20.21
N TYR A 506 -18.02 -7.11 20.04
CA TYR A 506 -17.89 -8.58 19.99
C TYR A 506 -16.94 -9.05 18.88
N ASN A 507 -16.78 -8.28 17.80
CA ASN A 507 -15.85 -8.59 16.71
C ASN A 507 -14.38 -8.41 17.15
N THR A 508 -14.02 -7.24 17.68
CA THR A 508 -12.64 -6.94 18.11
C THR A 508 -12.23 -7.74 19.34
N MET A 509 -13.09 -7.81 20.36
CA MET A 509 -12.84 -8.62 21.56
C MET A 509 -12.74 -10.11 21.22
N GLY A 510 -13.67 -10.64 20.42
CA GLY A 510 -13.64 -12.05 20.03
C GLY A 510 -12.37 -12.40 19.25
N LEU A 511 -11.95 -11.53 18.33
CA LEU A 511 -10.70 -11.72 17.55
C LEU A 511 -9.47 -11.71 18.47
N ASP A 512 -9.37 -10.74 19.37
CA ASP A 512 -8.25 -10.62 20.32
C ASP A 512 -8.17 -11.80 21.28
N LEU A 513 -9.31 -12.23 21.80
CA LEU A 513 -9.40 -13.35 22.73
C LEU A 513 -9.08 -14.68 22.05
N ILE A 514 -9.48 -14.89 20.80
CA ILE A 514 -9.08 -16.06 19.99
C ILE A 514 -7.59 -16.04 19.68
N ALA A 515 -7.04 -14.91 19.26
CA ALA A 515 -5.62 -14.77 18.99
C ALA A 515 -4.77 -15.04 20.25
N LEU A 516 -5.18 -14.46 21.38
CA LEU A 516 -4.53 -14.67 22.68
C LEU A 516 -4.61 -16.13 23.12
N THR A 517 -5.79 -16.76 23.01
CA THR A 517 -5.99 -18.19 23.30
C THR A 517 -5.01 -19.04 22.50
N GLY A 518 -4.99 -18.83 21.18
CA GLY A 518 -4.19 -19.65 20.28
C GLY A 518 -2.69 -19.51 20.48
N VAL A 519 -2.21 -18.28 20.71
CA VAL A 519 -0.78 -18.00 20.94
C VAL A 519 -0.32 -18.51 22.30
N LEU A 520 -1.12 -18.34 23.36
CA LEU A 520 -0.78 -18.87 24.68
C LEU A 520 -0.71 -20.40 24.66
N MET A 521 -1.70 -21.05 24.05
CA MET A 521 -1.72 -22.51 23.89
C MET A 521 -0.55 -23.02 23.04
N ALA A 522 -0.19 -22.31 21.96
CA ALA A 522 0.89 -22.70 21.05
C ALA A 522 2.28 -22.59 21.69
N THR A 523 2.43 -21.66 22.64
CA THR A 523 3.73 -21.30 23.20
C THR A 523 3.86 -21.65 24.67
N ALA A 524 2.84 -22.25 25.27
CA ALA A 524 2.85 -22.62 26.67
C ALA A 524 3.98 -23.60 26.97
N ASP A 525 4.64 -23.38 28.10
CA ASP A 525 5.34 -24.46 28.77
C ASP A 525 4.27 -25.28 29.48
N TYR A 526 3.93 -26.46 28.96
CA TYR A 526 2.82 -27.29 29.45
C TYR A 526 3.02 -27.80 30.89
N SER A 527 4.20 -27.58 31.49
CA SER A 527 4.41 -27.77 32.94
C SER A 527 3.75 -26.67 33.78
N LYS A 528 3.60 -25.46 33.22
CA LYS A 528 3.06 -24.27 33.89
C LYS A 528 1.56 -24.16 33.69
N LYS A 529 0.83 -24.00 34.79
CA LYS A 529 -0.64 -23.98 34.82
C LYS A 529 -1.22 -22.65 34.33
N LEU A 530 -0.59 -21.53 34.71
CA LEU A 530 -1.15 -20.19 34.51
C LEU A 530 -1.41 -19.83 33.03
N PRO A 531 -0.50 -20.06 32.07
CA PRO A 531 -0.78 -19.75 30.66
C PRO A 531 -1.97 -20.55 30.10
N LEU A 532 -2.15 -21.79 30.56
CA LEU A 532 -3.24 -22.67 30.14
C LEU A 532 -4.58 -22.18 30.71
N ILE A 533 -4.60 -21.82 32.00
CA ILE A 533 -5.78 -21.23 32.65
C ILE A 533 -6.17 -19.91 31.98
N ILE A 534 -5.21 -19.01 31.72
CA ILE A 534 -5.47 -17.75 31.01
C ILE A 534 -6.00 -18.01 29.60
N SER A 535 -5.47 -18.99 28.88
CA SER A 535 -5.98 -19.32 27.55
C SER A 535 -7.42 -19.86 27.57
N GLY A 536 -7.79 -20.64 28.60
CA GLY A 536 -9.17 -21.07 28.80
C GLY A 536 -10.12 -19.93 29.14
N LEU A 537 -9.68 -19.01 30.00
CA LEU A 537 -10.42 -17.80 30.35
C LEU A 537 -10.63 -16.92 29.12
N ALA A 538 -9.59 -16.69 28.32
CA ALA A 538 -9.68 -15.93 27.08
C ALA A 538 -10.65 -16.61 26.09
N PHE A 539 -10.56 -17.93 25.93
CA PHE A 539 -11.47 -18.67 25.05
C PHE A 539 -12.94 -18.55 25.50
N ALA A 540 -13.22 -18.68 26.79
CA ALA A 540 -14.57 -18.48 27.32
C ALA A 540 -15.07 -17.04 27.06
N GLY A 541 -14.20 -16.04 27.17
CA GLY A 541 -14.53 -14.67 26.75
C GLY A 541 -14.86 -14.57 25.26
N ALA A 542 -14.10 -15.26 24.39
CA ALA A 542 -14.41 -15.32 22.97
C ALA A 542 -15.76 -16.01 22.69
N VAL A 543 -16.13 -17.03 23.49
CA VAL A 543 -17.46 -17.66 23.41
C VAL A 543 -18.58 -16.68 23.78
N LEU A 544 -18.37 -15.78 24.75
CA LEU A 544 -19.34 -14.71 25.04
C LEU A 544 -19.47 -13.71 23.87
N CYS A 545 -18.42 -13.54 23.04
CA CYS A 545 -18.49 -12.76 21.81
C CYS A 545 -19.14 -13.52 20.64
N CYS A 546 -18.94 -14.84 20.56
CA CYS A 546 -19.50 -15.70 19.51
C CYS A 546 -19.87 -17.08 20.10
N PRO A 547 -21.13 -17.30 20.48
CA PRO A 547 -21.57 -18.52 21.16
C PRO A 547 -21.29 -19.82 20.38
N TYR A 548 -21.27 -19.75 19.04
CA TYR A 548 -20.93 -20.90 18.19
C TYR A 548 -19.53 -21.47 18.46
N LEU A 549 -18.60 -20.69 19.04
CA LEU A 549 -17.28 -21.19 19.46
C LEU A 549 -17.35 -22.28 20.54
N ALA A 550 -18.46 -22.42 21.27
CA ALA A 550 -18.65 -23.54 22.20
C ALA A 550 -18.51 -24.90 21.48
N THR A 551 -18.86 -24.99 20.19
CA THR A 551 -18.64 -26.20 19.38
C THR A 551 -17.15 -26.51 19.19
N VAL A 552 -16.29 -25.49 19.13
CA VAL A 552 -14.83 -25.66 19.02
C VAL A 552 -14.25 -26.24 20.31
N TYR A 553 -14.83 -25.91 21.48
CA TYR A 553 -14.47 -26.56 22.73
C TYR A 553 -14.79 -28.06 22.70
N VAL A 554 -15.96 -28.44 22.18
CA VAL A 554 -16.32 -29.86 21.99
C VAL A 554 -15.36 -30.54 21.01
N MET A 555 -14.98 -29.89 19.91
CA MET A 555 -13.96 -30.41 19.00
C MET A 555 -12.61 -30.61 19.69
N TYR A 556 -12.23 -29.72 20.62
CA TYR A 556 -11.01 -29.88 21.42
C TYR A 556 -11.10 -31.08 22.38
N ILE A 557 -12.26 -31.33 23.00
CA ILE A 557 -12.51 -32.56 23.80
C ILE A 557 -12.31 -33.81 22.93
N ILE A 558 -12.90 -33.83 21.74
CA ILE A 558 -12.76 -34.95 20.79
C ILE A 558 -11.30 -35.14 20.41
N ALA A 559 -10.57 -34.06 20.10
CA ALA A 559 -9.15 -34.13 19.77
C ALA A 559 -8.29 -34.67 20.92
N VAL A 560 -8.58 -34.28 22.16
CA VAL A 560 -7.93 -34.81 23.38
C VAL A 560 -8.24 -36.30 23.57
N GLY A 561 -9.49 -36.72 23.33
CA GLY A 561 -9.90 -38.13 23.39
C GLY A 561 -9.20 -38.99 22.34
N VAL A 562 -9.18 -38.54 21.08
CA VAL A 562 -8.43 -39.19 19.98
C VAL A 562 -6.95 -39.27 20.32
N HIS A 563 -6.36 -38.18 20.80
CA HIS A 563 -4.96 -38.15 21.22
C HIS A 563 -4.67 -39.17 22.33
N TYR A 564 -5.54 -39.28 23.34
CA TYR A 564 -5.39 -40.26 24.42
C TYR A 564 -5.41 -41.72 23.92
N VAL A 565 -6.30 -42.03 22.98
CA VAL A 565 -6.40 -43.38 22.37
C VAL A 565 -5.17 -43.66 21.50
N VAL A 566 -4.80 -42.73 20.61
CA VAL A 566 -3.69 -42.90 19.65
C VAL A 566 -2.34 -42.94 20.37
N LYS A 567 -2.14 -42.20 21.47
CA LYS A 567 -0.89 -42.19 22.26
C LYS A 567 -0.51 -43.60 22.77
N LYS A 568 -1.49 -44.50 22.93
CA LYS A 568 -1.29 -45.89 23.37
C LYS A 568 -0.98 -46.88 22.23
N THR A 569 -0.98 -46.44 20.98
CA THR A 569 -0.79 -47.30 19.79
C THR A 569 0.58 -47.10 19.14
N ALA A 570 1.02 -48.06 18.33
CA ALA A 570 2.28 -47.95 17.56
C ALA A 570 2.31 -46.79 16.55
N LEU A 571 1.15 -46.22 16.19
CA LEU A 571 0.99 -45.01 15.36
C LEU A 571 1.57 -43.75 16.02
N ASN A 572 1.83 -43.77 17.33
CA ASN A 572 2.30 -42.63 18.10
C ASN A 572 3.72 -42.15 17.73
N LYS A 573 4.59 -43.02 17.20
CA LYS A 573 6.03 -42.72 17.04
C LYS A 573 6.37 -41.47 16.20
N ASN A 574 5.46 -40.96 15.36
CA ASN A 574 5.76 -39.82 14.45
C ASN A 574 4.71 -38.67 14.40
N VAL A 575 3.50 -38.86 14.94
CA VAL A 575 2.36 -37.95 14.63
C VAL A 575 1.95 -37.04 15.80
N PHE A 576 2.01 -37.49 17.06
CA PHE A 576 1.44 -36.76 18.22
C PHE A 576 2.38 -36.66 19.44
N ASN A 577 3.58 -36.10 19.27
CA ASN A 577 4.51 -35.85 20.39
C ASN A 577 4.23 -34.55 21.18
N SER A 578 3.11 -33.86 20.93
CA SER A 578 2.79 -32.58 21.57
C SER A 578 1.87 -32.76 22.78
N GLU A 579 2.19 -32.12 23.90
CA GLU A 579 1.34 -32.11 25.09
C GLU A 579 0.13 -31.15 24.96
N LEU A 580 -0.03 -30.47 23.82
CA LEU A 580 -1.17 -29.60 23.51
C LEU A 580 -2.51 -30.32 23.70
N PHE A 581 -2.64 -31.55 23.23
CA PHE A 581 -3.86 -32.36 23.33
C PHE A 581 -3.86 -33.32 24.53
N SER A 582 -3.00 -33.09 25.52
CA SER A 582 -2.98 -33.93 26.72
C SER A 582 -4.19 -33.64 27.62
N ILE A 583 -4.64 -34.64 28.36
CA ILE A 583 -5.72 -34.47 29.36
C ILE A 583 -5.34 -33.41 30.38
N LYS A 584 -4.08 -33.36 30.81
CA LYS A 584 -3.60 -32.37 31.78
C LYS A 584 -3.74 -30.94 31.23
N THR A 585 -3.34 -30.71 29.98
CA THR A 585 -3.48 -29.40 29.32
C THR A 585 -4.95 -29.02 29.21
N PHE A 586 -5.79 -29.96 28.79
CA PHE A 586 -7.23 -29.78 28.69
C PHE A 586 -7.89 -29.42 30.04
N LEU A 587 -7.49 -30.06 31.15
CA LEU A 587 -8.05 -29.77 32.48
C LEU A 587 -7.72 -28.36 32.94
N TRP A 588 -6.47 -27.89 32.77
CA TRP A 588 -6.10 -26.51 33.15
C TRP A 588 -6.77 -25.46 32.25
N PHE A 589 -6.87 -25.73 30.96
CA PHE A 589 -7.65 -24.91 30.03
C PHE A 589 -9.12 -24.85 30.45
N THR A 590 -9.72 -26.00 30.74
CA THR A 590 -11.12 -26.10 31.17
C THR A 590 -11.37 -25.41 32.50
N LEU A 591 -10.43 -25.47 33.44
CA LEU A 591 -10.51 -24.71 34.69
C LEU A 591 -10.61 -23.21 34.41
N GLY A 592 -9.79 -22.67 33.50
CA GLY A 592 -9.85 -21.27 33.09
C GLY A 592 -11.19 -20.88 32.47
N ALA A 593 -11.70 -21.71 31.56
CA ALA A 593 -13.02 -21.50 30.96
C ALA A 593 -14.15 -21.58 32.01
N GLY A 594 -14.04 -22.54 32.93
CA GLY A 594 -15.00 -22.76 34.02
C GLY A 594 -15.04 -21.61 35.03
N ILE A 595 -13.90 -20.97 35.32
CA ILE A 595 -13.86 -19.77 36.19
C ILE A 595 -14.72 -18.65 35.59
N LEU A 596 -14.51 -18.31 34.31
CA LEU A 596 -15.29 -17.24 33.69
C LEU A 596 -16.76 -17.63 33.54
N ALA A 597 -17.04 -18.90 33.20
CA ALA A 597 -18.42 -19.41 33.12
C ALA A 597 -19.13 -19.32 34.49
N ALA A 598 -18.47 -19.66 35.60
CA ALA A 598 -19.03 -19.55 36.93
C ALA A 598 -19.32 -18.10 37.32
N ILE A 599 -18.39 -17.17 37.07
CA ILE A 599 -18.60 -15.73 37.33
C ILE A 599 -19.78 -15.22 36.49
N PHE A 600 -19.84 -15.57 35.22
CA PHE A 600 -20.94 -15.20 34.33
C PHE A 600 -22.29 -15.75 34.81
N LEU A 601 -22.35 -17.03 35.19
CA LEU A 601 -23.58 -17.65 35.69
C LEU A 601 -24.04 -17.02 37.01
N VAL A 602 -23.13 -16.75 37.95
CA VAL A 602 -23.46 -16.03 39.20
C VAL A 602 -24.02 -14.65 38.88
N PHE A 603 -23.41 -13.92 37.94
CA PHE A 603 -23.90 -12.60 37.54
C PHE A 603 -25.31 -12.67 36.94
N VAL A 604 -25.56 -13.55 35.97
CA VAL A 604 -26.87 -13.68 35.32
C VAL A 604 -27.93 -14.12 36.33
N LEU A 605 -27.68 -15.19 37.08
CA LEU A 605 -28.64 -15.76 38.02
C LEU A 605 -28.90 -14.89 39.26
N SER A 606 -28.06 -13.88 39.51
CA SER A 606 -28.33 -12.87 40.55
C SER A 606 -29.43 -11.89 40.18
N ARG A 607 -29.85 -11.85 38.90
CA ARG A 607 -30.81 -10.86 38.38
C ARG A 607 -32.03 -11.45 37.67
N VAL A 608 -31.93 -12.68 37.17
CA VAL A 608 -33.01 -13.37 36.47
C VAL A 608 -33.08 -14.83 36.90
N SER A 609 -34.29 -15.36 37.07
CA SER A 609 -34.50 -16.76 37.43
C SER A 609 -34.31 -17.69 36.22
N ILE A 610 -33.96 -18.96 36.46
CA ILE A 610 -33.82 -19.96 35.38
C ILE A 610 -35.13 -20.11 34.60
N ASN A 611 -36.27 -20.09 35.30
CA ASN A 611 -37.58 -20.19 34.66
C ASN A 611 -37.87 -19.00 33.74
N GLU A 612 -37.50 -17.78 34.14
CA GLU A 612 -37.62 -16.59 33.30
C GLU A 612 -36.75 -16.70 32.05
N ILE A 613 -35.50 -17.15 32.17
CA ILE A 613 -34.60 -17.37 31.02
C ILE A 613 -35.27 -18.33 30.00
N PHE A 614 -35.80 -19.47 30.46
CA PHE A 614 -36.47 -20.42 29.57
C PHE A 614 -37.75 -19.86 28.96
N SER A 615 -38.49 -19.02 29.69
CA SER A 615 -39.69 -18.35 29.15
C SER A 615 -39.36 -17.30 28.08
N ASN A 616 -38.19 -16.65 28.19
CA ASN A 616 -37.73 -15.62 27.25
C ASN A 616 -37.00 -16.20 26.02
N LEU A 617 -36.45 -17.40 26.12
CA LEU A 617 -35.65 -18.02 25.07
C LEU A 617 -36.35 -18.13 23.70
N PRO A 618 -37.65 -18.49 23.60
CA PRO A 618 -38.35 -18.49 22.32
C PRO A 618 -38.35 -17.10 21.65
N TYR A 619 -38.48 -16.02 22.41
CA TYR A 619 -38.48 -14.66 21.89
C TYR A 619 -37.07 -14.20 21.46
N LEU A 620 -36.03 -14.63 22.18
CA LEU A 620 -34.63 -14.41 21.81
C LEU A 620 -34.30 -15.08 20.47
N LEU A 621 -34.79 -16.32 20.26
CA LEU A 621 -34.53 -17.11 19.05
C LEU A 621 -35.41 -16.74 17.86
N ALA A 622 -36.45 -15.93 18.06
CA ALA A 622 -37.36 -15.44 17.03
C ALA A 622 -36.85 -14.15 16.33
N ASP A 623 -35.53 -13.92 16.34
CA ASP A 623 -34.93 -12.72 15.75
C ASP A 623 -35.02 -12.72 14.21
N PRO A 624 -35.73 -11.76 13.59
CA PRO A 624 -35.93 -11.74 12.13
C PRO A 624 -34.63 -11.55 11.32
N ASP A 625 -33.60 -10.92 11.89
CA ASP A 625 -32.30 -10.73 11.21
C ASP A 625 -31.48 -12.03 11.09
N HIS A 626 -31.84 -13.06 11.85
CA HIS A 626 -31.07 -14.31 11.95
C HIS A 626 -31.96 -15.54 11.70
N PRO A 627 -32.49 -15.72 10.47
CA PRO A 627 -33.37 -16.84 10.15
C PRO A 627 -32.66 -18.18 10.35
N GLN A 628 -33.40 -19.18 10.82
CA GLN A 628 -32.84 -20.50 11.06
C GLN A 628 -32.51 -21.20 9.73
N MET A 629 -31.21 -21.37 9.47
CA MET A 629 -30.69 -22.16 8.34
C MET A 629 -30.07 -23.47 8.83
N GLY A 630 -30.30 -24.55 8.08
CA GLY A 630 -29.68 -25.84 8.35
C GLY A 630 -28.14 -25.80 8.22
N PHE A 631 -27.45 -26.71 8.92
CA PHE A 631 -25.98 -26.75 8.97
C PHE A 631 -25.31 -26.78 7.58
N MET A 632 -25.77 -27.67 6.68
CA MET A 632 -25.20 -27.78 5.34
C MET A 632 -25.42 -26.51 4.50
N ALA A 633 -26.54 -25.82 4.68
CA ALA A 633 -26.79 -24.55 4.02
C ALA A 633 -25.78 -23.49 4.50
N LYS A 634 -25.55 -23.38 5.81
CA LYS A 634 -24.55 -22.46 6.38
C LYS A 634 -23.12 -22.78 5.91
N MET A 635 -22.74 -24.06 5.82
CA MET A 635 -21.44 -24.46 5.29
C MET A 635 -21.27 -24.12 3.81
N ASN A 636 -22.27 -24.43 2.97
CA ASN A 636 -22.24 -24.06 1.56
C ASN A 636 -22.16 -22.54 1.38
N TYR A 637 -22.85 -21.81 2.24
CA TYR A 637 -22.85 -20.35 2.26
C TYR A 637 -21.48 -19.77 2.61
N TYR A 638 -20.78 -20.33 3.60
CA TYR A 638 -19.41 -19.94 3.93
C TYR A 638 -18.47 -19.99 2.72
N PHE A 639 -18.47 -21.11 1.98
CA PHE A 639 -17.64 -21.21 0.77
C PHE A 639 -18.12 -20.32 -0.37
N LYS A 640 -19.44 -20.19 -0.56
CA LYS A 640 -20.03 -19.33 -1.59
C LYS A 640 -19.58 -17.88 -1.41
N THR A 641 -19.67 -17.33 -0.20
CA THR A 641 -19.27 -15.93 0.07
C THR A 641 -17.78 -15.69 -0.14
N ILE A 642 -16.91 -16.69 0.05
CA ILE A 642 -15.47 -16.60 -0.29
C ILE A 642 -15.26 -16.55 -1.81
N VAL A 643 -15.96 -17.40 -2.57
CA VAL A 643 -15.83 -17.44 -4.05
C VAL A 643 -16.37 -16.15 -4.67
N GLU A 644 -17.45 -15.62 -4.12
CA GLU A 644 -18.17 -14.45 -4.62
C GLU A 644 -17.69 -13.13 -4.00
N CYS A 645 -16.63 -13.14 -3.18
CA CYS A 645 -16.17 -11.93 -2.50
C CYS A 645 -15.69 -10.83 -3.46
N HIS A 646 -15.32 -11.19 -4.69
CA HIS A 646 -15.08 -10.29 -5.81
C HIS A 646 -15.35 -11.08 -7.12
N THR A 647 -15.88 -10.41 -8.16
CA THR A 647 -16.31 -11.02 -9.44
C THR A 647 -15.30 -11.99 -10.06
N HIS A 648 -14.00 -11.71 -9.88
CA HIS A 648 -12.88 -12.48 -10.42
C HIS A 648 -12.11 -13.32 -9.37
N PHE A 649 -12.53 -13.32 -8.10
CA PHE A 649 -11.77 -13.99 -7.02
C PHE A 649 -11.70 -15.51 -7.21
N LYS A 650 -12.69 -16.10 -7.88
CA LYS A 650 -12.67 -17.51 -8.30
C LYS A 650 -11.38 -17.90 -9.04
N TYR A 651 -10.78 -17.00 -9.82
CA TYR A 651 -9.53 -17.30 -10.53
C TYR A 651 -8.32 -17.35 -9.59
N VAL A 652 -8.31 -16.54 -8.52
CA VAL A 652 -7.30 -16.62 -7.44
C VAL A 652 -7.41 -17.98 -6.75
N LEU A 653 -8.63 -18.41 -6.42
CA LEU A 653 -8.87 -19.71 -5.78
C LEU A 653 -8.48 -20.88 -6.69
N MET A 654 -8.79 -20.82 -7.99
CA MET A 654 -8.39 -21.85 -8.96
C MET A 654 -6.86 -21.91 -9.12
N ALA A 655 -6.19 -20.76 -9.25
CA ALA A 655 -4.73 -20.69 -9.36
C ALA A 655 -4.03 -21.22 -8.11
N TYR A 656 -4.53 -20.84 -6.92
CA TYR A 656 -4.02 -21.37 -5.66
C TYR A 656 -4.32 -22.87 -5.51
N GLY A 657 -5.52 -23.31 -5.85
CA GLY A 657 -5.91 -24.73 -5.82
C GLY A 657 -5.02 -25.60 -6.71
N ALA A 658 -4.76 -25.17 -7.95
CA ALA A 658 -3.82 -25.85 -8.84
C ALA A 658 -2.39 -25.89 -8.24
N THR A 659 -1.92 -24.76 -7.70
CA THR A 659 -0.60 -24.68 -7.03
C THR A 659 -0.53 -25.62 -5.83
N ALA A 660 -1.58 -25.70 -5.02
CA ALA A 660 -1.67 -26.57 -3.85
C ALA A 660 -1.68 -28.05 -4.26
N ILE A 661 -2.42 -28.44 -5.30
CA ILE A 661 -2.42 -29.82 -5.82
C ILE A 661 -1.02 -30.21 -6.31
N VAL A 662 -0.39 -29.36 -7.13
CA VAL A 662 0.98 -29.61 -7.62
C VAL A 662 1.95 -29.74 -6.44
N MET A 663 1.87 -28.85 -5.46
CA MET A 663 2.69 -28.89 -4.25
C MET A 663 2.48 -30.19 -3.44
N LEU A 664 1.26 -30.72 -3.37
CA LEU A 664 0.98 -31.99 -2.68
C LEU A 664 1.54 -33.20 -3.44
N LEU A 665 1.43 -33.20 -4.77
CA LEU A 665 1.94 -34.27 -5.64
C LEU A 665 3.47 -34.28 -5.77
N ASP A 666 4.11 -33.12 -5.63
CA ASP A 666 5.56 -32.97 -5.70
C ASP A 666 6.26 -33.58 -4.47
N ARG A 667 6.77 -34.80 -4.66
CA ARG A 667 7.56 -35.53 -3.66
C ARG A 667 8.88 -34.83 -3.29
N LYS A 668 9.39 -33.96 -4.17
CA LYS A 668 10.63 -33.19 -3.98
C LYS A 668 10.37 -31.71 -3.69
N ARG A 669 9.15 -31.32 -3.30
CA ARG A 669 8.77 -29.91 -3.03
C ARG A 669 9.72 -29.12 -2.13
N ARG A 670 10.46 -29.79 -1.24
CA ARG A 670 11.48 -29.18 -0.38
C ARG A 670 12.70 -28.66 -1.15
N GLN A 671 12.95 -29.17 -2.36
CA GLN A 671 13.98 -28.70 -3.28
C GLN A 671 13.46 -27.59 -4.21
N HIS A 672 12.15 -27.33 -4.21
CA HIS A 672 11.47 -26.38 -5.09
C HIS A 672 10.78 -25.24 -4.33
N ARG A 673 11.19 -24.96 -3.08
CA ARG A 673 10.50 -24.02 -2.19
C ARG A 673 10.38 -22.63 -2.79
N SER A 674 11.42 -22.14 -3.46
CA SER A 674 11.44 -20.82 -4.09
C SER A 674 10.36 -20.67 -5.15
N ILE A 675 10.09 -21.72 -5.94
CA ILE A 675 9.10 -21.68 -7.03
C ILE A 675 7.69 -21.54 -6.45
N TYR A 676 7.33 -22.37 -5.48
CA TYR A 676 6.03 -22.29 -4.81
C TYR A 676 5.86 -20.97 -4.07
N LEU A 677 6.91 -20.46 -3.43
CA LEU A 677 6.85 -19.17 -2.75
C LEU A 677 6.65 -18.01 -3.74
N ILE A 678 7.30 -18.04 -4.92
CA ILE A 678 7.09 -17.07 -6.00
C ILE A 678 5.65 -17.13 -6.51
N LEU A 679 5.15 -18.32 -6.83
CA LEU A 679 3.80 -18.53 -7.36
C LEU A 679 2.74 -18.06 -6.38
N THR A 680 2.80 -18.52 -5.12
CA THR A 680 1.86 -18.08 -4.09
C THR A 680 1.97 -16.58 -3.84
N SER A 681 3.18 -16.00 -3.79
CA SER A 681 3.32 -14.54 -3.66
C SER A 681 2.63 -13.79 -4.79
N ALA A 682 2.80 -14.23 -6.04
CA ALA A 682 2.14 -13.63 -7.20
C ALA A 682 0.61 -13.72 -7.09
N ILE A 683 0.08 -14.87 -6.68
CA ILE A 683 -1.37 -15.09 -6.49
C ILE A 683 -1.93 -14.16 -5.41
N VAL A 684 -1.23 -14.02 -4.28
CA VAL A 684 -1.67 -13.12 -3.19
C VAL A 684 -1.56 -11.65 -3.60
N ILE A 685 -0.50 -11.27 -4.31
CA ILE A 685 -0.36 -9.91 -4.87
C ILE A 685 -1.52 -9.62 -5.83
N LEU A 686 -1.86 -10.56 -6.72
CA LEU A 686 -3.01 -10.42 -7.63
C LEU A 686 -4.30 -10.20 -6.84
N ALA A 687 -4.55 -11.00 -5.80
CA ALA A 687 -5.73 -10.86 -4.94
C ALA A 687 -5.81 -9.48 -4.27
N LEU A 688 -4.69 -8.98 -3.75
CA LEU A 688 -4.62 -7.63 -3.17
C LEU A 688 -4.85 -6.55 -4.23
N VAL A 689 -4.19 -6.63 -5.39
CA VAL A 689 -4.38 -5.67 -6.49
C VAL A 689 -5.85 -5.62 -6.94
N MET A 690 -6.57 -6.74 -6.94
CA MET A 690 -8.00 -6.78 -7.24
C MET A 690 -8.85 -6.00 -6.23
N PHE A 691 -8.48 -5.99 -4.95
CA PHE A 691 -9.17 -5.23 -3.93
C PHE A 691 -8.82 -3.73 -3.93
N MET A 692 -7.69 -3.34 -4.52
CA MET A 692 -7.14 -1.98 -4.47
C MET A 692 -8.13 -0.86 -4.86
N PRO A 693 -8.95 -0.97 -5.93
CA PRO A 693 -9.78 0.16 -6.38
C PRO A 693 -10.82 0.64 -5.37
N THR A 694 -11.36 -0.28 -4.55
CA THR A 694 -12.42 -0.01 -3.56
C THR A 694 -12.05 -0.56 -2.19
N MET A 695 -10.75 -0.59 -1.85
CA MET A 695 -10.29 -1.13 -0.56
C MET A 695 -10.79 -0.33 0.64
N SER A 696 -10.90 1.00 0.52
CA SER A 696 -11.35 1.89 1.60
C SER A 696 -12.88 1.99 1.72
N SER A 697 -13.66 1.40 0.79
CA SER A 697 -15.12 1.50 0.78
C SER A 697 -15.83 0.15 0.83
N VAL A 698 -15.31 -0.87 0.15
CA VAL A 698 -15.94 -2.19 0.04
C VAL A 698 -15.06 -3.29 0.60
N TYR A 699 -13.75 -3.27 0.34
CA TYR A 699 -12.86 -4.41 0.63
C TYR A 699 -12.00 -4.25 1.89
N TYR A 700 -12.37 -3.36 2.82
CA TYR A 700 -11.56 -2.99 3.99
C TYR A 700 -11.26 -4.16 4.95
N ASN A 701 -12.15 -5.13 5.11
CA ASN A 701 -11.85 -6.39 5.82
C ASN A 701 -11.22 -7.44 4.90
N ALA A 702 -11.60 -7.45 3.62
CA ALA A 702 -11.19 -8.46 2.63
C ALA A 702 -9.67 -8.50 2.42
N ILE A 703 -8.97 -7.37 2.59
CA ILE A 703 -7.50 -7.31 2.49
C ILE A 703 -6.77 -8.26 3.45
N MET A 704 -7.43 -8.74 4.51
CA MET A 704 -6.85 -9.68 5.46
C MET A 704 -6.95 -11.14 5.02
N PHE A 705 -7.84 -11.47 4.08
CA PHE A 705 -8.06 -12.87 3.71
C PHE A 705 -6.90 -13.51 2.91
N PRO A 706 -6.29 -12.88 1.88
CA PRO A 706 -5.34 -13.56 0.99
C PRO A 706 -4.08 -14.11 1.66
N MET A 707 -3.66 -13.56 2.80
CA MET A 707 -2.44 -13.98 3.51
C MET A 707 -2.51 -15.42 4.06
N ILE A 708 -3.70 -16.01 4.17
CA ILE A 708 -3.84 -17.43 4.56
C ILE A 708 -3.16 -18.37 3.56
N PHE A 709 -3.16 -18.04 2.26
CA PHE A 709 -2.55 -18.86 1.20
C PHE A 709 -1.03 -18.91 1.36
N MET A 710 -0.41 -17.79 1.76
CA MET A 710 1.00 -17.74 2.11
C MET A 710 1.31 -18.57 3.36
N GLY A 711 0.44 -18.52 4.37
CA GLY A 711 0.57 -19.33 5.59
C GLY A 711 0.57 -20.83 5.31
N ILE A 712 -0.43 -21.30 4.56
CA ILE A 712 -0.56 -22.72 4.17
C ILE A 712 0.66 -23.16 3.35
N THR A 713 1.05 -22.37 2.34
CA THR A 713 2.22 -22.67 1.50
C THR A 713 3.48 -22.77 2.34
N ALA A 714 3.73 -21.79 3.21
CA ALA A 714 4.91 -21.78 4.05
C ALA A 714 4.98 -22.97 5.01
N TYR A 715 3.84 -23.31 5.64
CA TYR A 715 3.74 -24.45 6.55
C TYR A 715 3.94 -25.80 5.85
N VAL A 716 3.39 -25.98 4.64
CA VAL A 716 3.53 -27.23 3.87
C VAL A 716 4.97 -27.45 3.40
N LEU A 717 5.67 -26.36 3.04
CA LEU A 717 7.05 -26.39 2.54
C LEU A 717 8.11 -26.50 3.65
N SER A 718 7.81 -26.05 4.87
CA SER A 718 8.72 -26.14 6.01
C SER A 718 9.03 -27.58 6.42
N GLU A 719 10.29 -27.82 6.77
CA GLU A 719 10.74 -29.05 7.42
C GLU A 719 10.38 -29.04 8.90
N ASN A 720 10.71 -27.96 9.60
CA ASN A 720 10.41 -27.78 11.01
C ASN A 720 9.02 -27.15 11.18
N LYS A 721 8.00 -28.01 11.14
CA LYS A 721 6.61 -27.59 11.29
C LYS A 721 6.33 -27.14 12.71
N GLN A 722 5.90 -25.89 12.86
CA GLN A 722 5.35 -25.34 14.11
C GLN A 722 3.93 -25.88 14.34
N ARG A 723 3.82 -27.16 14.73
CA ARG A 723 2.55 -27.90 14.79
C ARG A 723 1.57 -27.30 15.81
N GLU A 724 2.07 -26.88 16.96
CA GLU A 724 1.27 -26.27 18.02
C GLU A 724 0.63 -24.97 17.52
N LEU A 725 1.42 -24.08 16.91
CA LEU A 725 0.93 -22.82 16.36
C LEU A 725 -0.05 -23.03 15.20
N PHE A 726 0.18 -24.06 14.37
CA PHE A 726 -0.77 -24.45 13.33
C PHE A 726 -2.10 -24.91 13.92
N ALA A 727 -2.09 -25.78 14.92
CA ALA A 727 -3.31 -26.32 15.51
C ALA A 727 -4.07 -25.29 16.36
N SER A 728 -3.39 -24.61 17.28
CA SER A 728 -4.07 -23.76 18.26
C SER A 728 -4.30 -22.32 17.80
N LEU A 729 -3.61 -21.82 16.77
CA LEU A 729 -3.82 -20.46 16.24
C LEU A 729 -4.31 -20.46 14.79
N PHE A 730 -3.59 -21.10 13.87
CA PHE A 730 -3.96 -21.06 12.45
C PHE A 730 -5.32 -21.72 12.20
N VAL A 731 -5.49 -22.98 12.63
CA VAL A 731 -6.75 -23.73 12.49
C VAL A 731 -7.86 -23.14 13.35
N LEU A 732 -7.54 -22.70 14.58
CA LEU A 732 -8.51 -22.03 15.44
C LEU A 732 -9.09 -20.76 14.80
N GLY A 733 -8.27 -19.93 14.14
CA GLY A 733 -8.74 -18.76 13.41
C GLY A 733 -9.67 -19.10 12.24
N ILE A 734 -9.42 -20.23 11.55
CA ILE A 734 -10.33 -20.73 10.50
C ILE A 734 -11.66 -21.18 11.12
N PHE A 735 -11.64 -21.94 12.22
CA PHE A 735 -12.89 -22.31 12.91
C PHE A 735 -13.64 -21.10 13.44
N TYR A 736 -12.95 -20.07 13.92
CA TYR A 736 -13.57 -18.83 14.32
C TYR A 736 -14.26 -18.12 13.13
N SER A 737 -13.65 -18.15 11.94
CA SER A 737 -14.28 -17.60 10.74
C SER A 737 -15.58 -18.33 10.35
N VAL A 738 -15.62 -19.65 10.53
CA VAL A 738 -16.84 -20.46 10.30
C VAL A 738 -17.89 -20.13 11.36
N ALA A 739 -17.49 -20.07 12.64
CA ALA A 739 -18.39 -19.74 13.75
C ALA A 739 -19.04 -18.36 13.58
N LEU A 740 -18.26 -17.35 13.16
CA LEU A 740 -18.79 -16.01 12.89
C LEU A 740 -19.70 -15.97 11.66
N CYS A 741 -19.36 -16.68 10.58
CA CYS A 741 -20.24 -16.79 9.43
C CYS A 741 -21.58 -17.43 9.80
N PHE A 742 -21.60 -18.32 10.78
CA PHE A 742 -22.82 -18.98 11.25
C PHE A 742 -23.68 -18.09 12.16
N SER A 743 -23.05 -17.08 12.79
CA SER A 743 -23.66 -16.18 13.76
C SER A 743 -23.94 -14.77 13.24
N SER A 744 -23.64 -14.48 11.96
CA SER A 744 -23.69 -13.12 11.42
C SER A 744 -24.28 -13.09 10.01
N ASN A 745 -24.97 -12.01 9.71
CA ASN A 745 -25.46 -11.65 8.38
C ASN A 745 -24.45 -10.82 7.56
N GLN A 746 -23.23 -10.59 8.05
CA GLN A 746 -22.22 -9.73 7.41
C GLN A 746 -21.34 -10.44 6.37
N TYR A 747 -21.78 -11.60 5.87
CA TYR A 747 -21.20 -12.30 4.73
C TYR A 747 -19.66 -12.52 4.83
N PHE A 748 -18.92 -12.17 3.78
CA PHE A 748 -17.48 -12.34 3.69
C PHE A 748 -16.71 -11.42 4.65
N TYR A 749 -17.28 -10.29 5.10
CA TYR A 749 -16.58 -9.34 5.97
C TYR A 749 -16.12 -9.97 7.28
N VAL A 750 -17.00 -10.73 7.94
CA VAL A 750 -16.67 -11.42 9.20
C VAL A 750 -15.72 -12.60 8.98
N THR A 751 -15.83 -13.27 7.83
CA THR A 751 -14.92 -14.38 7.44
C THR A 751 -13.50 -13.87 7.24
N ALA A 752 -13.34 -12.80 6.47
CA ALA A 752 -12.04 -12.19 6.18
C ALA A 752 -11.39 -11.61 7.45
N MET A 753 -12.17 -10.92 8.27
CA MET A 753 -11.74 -10.39 9.56
C MET A 753 -11.23 -11.49 10.49
N ALA A 754 -11.96 -12.59 10.65
CA ALA A 754 -11.60 -13.69 11.54
C ALA A 754 -10.29 -14.39 11.13
N CYS A 755 -10.03 -14.52 9.82
CA CYS A 755 -8.80 -15.08 9.28
C CYS A 755 -7.53 -14.30 9.68
N THR A 756 -7.69 -13.07 10.17
CA THR A 756 -6.60 -12.24 10.70
C THR A 756 -5.87 -12.93 11.87
N ALA A 757 -6.58 -13.70 12.71
CA ALA A 757 -5.94 -14.51 13.75
C ALA A 757 -4.99 -15.57 13.16
N SER A 758 -5.41 -16.22 12.07
CA SER A 758 -4.57 -17.19 11.35
C SER A 758 -3.35 -16.54 10.71
N ASN A 759 -3.47 -15.29 10.26
CA ASN A 759 -2.35 -14.57 9.65
C ASN A 759 -1.18 -14.34 10.61
N ILE A 760 -1.42 -14.18 11.91
CA ILE A 760 -0.36 -14.10 12.92
C ILE A 760 0.56 -15.33 12.81
N ALA A 761 -0.03 -16.53 12.68
CA ALA A 761 0.70 -17.77 12.45
C ALA A 761 1.35 -17.82 11.06
N SER A 762 0.66 -17.34 10.01
CA SER A 762 1.18 -17.28 8.64
C SER A 762 2.53 -16.55 8.59
N PHE A 763 2.67 -15.40 9.25
CA PHE A 763 3.93 -14.66 9.30
C PHE A 763 5.05 -15.48 9.96
N VAL A 764 4.75 -16.19 11.04
CA VAL A 764 5.72 -17.09 11.69
C VAL A 764 6.14 -18.23 10.75
N PHE A 765 5.20 -18.84 10.03
CA PHE A 765 5.51 -19.89 9.06
C PHE A 765 6.40 -19.40 7.91
N ILE A 766 6.09 -18.22 7.36
CA ILE A 766 6.90 -17.59 6.31
C ILE A 766 8.32 -17.32 6.83
N GLY A 767 8.45 -16.76 8.04
CA GLY A 767 9.74 -16.51 8.66
C GLY A 767 10.55 -17.79 8.89
N ASN A 768 9.89 -18.87 9.32
CA ASN A 768 10.53 -20.18 9.47
C ASN A 768 11.01 -20.75 8.14
N LEU A 769 10.16 -20.73 7.10
CA LEU A 769 10.52 -21.20 5.76
C LEU A 769 11.73 -20.42 5.20
N ILE A 770 11.72 -19.10 5.32
CA ILE A 770 12.85 -18.26 4.85
C ILE A 770 14.13 -18.56 5.63
N LYS A 771 14.03 -18.82 6.93
CA LYS A 771 15.17 -19.23 7.76
C LYS A 771 15.73 -20.58 7.29
N GLU A 772 14.87 -21.55 7.02
CA GLU A 772 15.26 -22.86 6.48
C GLU A 772 15.88 -22.74 5.10
N MET A 773 15.31 -21.96 4.18
CA MET A 773 15.86 -21.73 2.82
C MET A 773 17.22 -21.01 2.83
N LYS A 774 17.54 -20.27 3.90
CA LYS A 774 18.87 -19.67 4.10
C LYS A 774 19.89 -20.69 4.59
N ALA A 775 19.48 -21.59 5.50
CA ALA A 775 20.34 -22.63 6.05
C ALA A 775 20.59 -23.77 5.04
N ASN A 776 19.50 -24.23 4.41
CA ASN A 776 19.45 -25.31 3.44
C ASN A 776 18.82 -24.77 2.14
N PRO A 777 19.63 -24.22 1.22
CA PRO A 777 19.15 -23.72 -0.07
C PRO A 777 18.52 -24.82 -0.94
N ASP A 778 17.63 -24.41 -1.85
CA ASP A 778 17.05 -25.27 -2.87
C ASP A 778 18.13 -25.94 -3.75
N ASN A 779 17.90 -27.19 -4.18
CA ASN A 779 18.81 -27.97 -5.03
C ASN A 779 18.55 -27.69 -6.52
N LEU A 780 18.76 -26.45 -6.96
CA LEU A 780 18.62 -26.04 -8.36
C LEU A 780 19.93 -25.38 -8.84
N ASP A 781 20.36 -25.66 -10.07
CA ASP A 781 21.51 -24.97 -10.70
C ASP A 781 21.31 -23.43 -10.77
N TYR A 782 20.04 -22.99 -10.74
CA TYR A 782 19.59 -21.59 -10.67
C TYR A 782 19.01 -21.19 -9.29
N ALA A 783 19.32 -21.92 -8.22
CA ALA A 783 18.70 -21.77 -6.89
C ALA A 783 18.90 -20.39 -6.26
N VAL A 784 20.04 -19.76 -6.51
CA VAL A 784 20.39 -18.50 -5.83
C VAL A 784 19.54 -17.33 -6.34
N PRO A 785 19.44 -17.07 -7.67
CA PRO A 785 18.51 -16.08 -8.20
C PRO A 785 17.04 -16.33 -7.83
N CYS A 786 16.54 -17.56 -7.97
CA CYS A 786 15.15 -17.90 -7.67
C CYS A 786 14.83 -17.67 -6.18
N LYS A 787 15.74 -18.04 -5.28
CA LYS A 787 15.61 -17.78 -3.85
C LYS A 787 15.55 -16.29 -3.54
N TYR A 788 16.43 -15.49 -4.15
CA TYR A 788 16.40 -14.04 -3.94
C TYR A 788 15.13 -13.41 -4.50
N LEU A 789 14.65 -13.85 -5.67
CA LEU A 789 13.37 -13.42 -6.22
C LEU A 789 12.21 -13.77 -5.26
N ALA A 790 12.17 -14.99 -4.73
CA ALA A 790 11.16 -15.41 -3.76
C ALA A 790 11.17 -14.53 -2.50
N PHE A 791 12.36 -14.21 -1.98
CA PHE A 791 12.51 -13.31 -0.82
C PHE A 791 12.08 -11.88 -1.14
N VAL A 792 12.42 -11.36 -2.32
CA VAL A 792 12.02 -10.02 -2.76
C VAL A 792 10.51 -9.94 -2.94
N MET A 793 9.89 -10.92 -3.61
CA MET A 793 8.43 -10.98 -3.79
C MET A 793 7.69 -11.11 -2.46
N THR A 794 8.19 -11.93 -1.54
CA THR A 794 7.60 -12.06 -0.20
C THR A 794 7.73 -10.75 0.58
N ALA A 795 8.89 -10.10 0.54
CA ALA A 795 9.08 -8.80 1.20
C ALA A 795 8.16 -7.72 0.59
N PHE A 796 8.06 -7.67 -0.74
CA PHE A 796 7.16 -6.78 -1.46
C PHE A 796 5.70 -7.01 -1.06
N LEU A 797 5.25 -8.28 -0.98
CA LEU A 797 3.91 -8.63 -0.53
C LEU A 797 3.63 -8.11 0.90
N ILE A 798 4.56 -8.27 1.84
CA ILE A 798 4.39 -7.79 3.22
C ILE A 798 4.28 -6.26 3.25
N ILE A 799 5.10 -5.56 2.44
CA ILE A 799 5.03 -4.11 2.30
C ILE A 799 3.67 -3.71 1.70
N LEU A 800 3.21 -4.41 0.65
CA LEU A 800 1.92 -4.17 0.02
C LEU A 800 0.76 -4.33 1.02
N GLN A 801 0.77 -5.41 1.80
CA GLN A 801 -0.20 -5.64 2.88
C GLN A 801 -0.21 -4.48 3.89
N ALA A 802 0.97 -4.01 4.31
CA ALA A 802 1.11 -2.89 5.24
C ALA A 802 0.55 -1.60 4.64
N CYS A 803 0.89 -1.28 3.39
CA CYS A 803 0.38 -0.11 2.69
C CYS A 803 -1.15 -0.13 2.60
N PHE A 804 -1.75 -1.28 2.32
CA PHE A 804 -3.21 -1.43 2.22
C PHE A 804 -3.90 -1.17 3.56
N GLN A 805 -3.43 -1.79 4.64
CA GLN A 805 -3.98 -1.55 5.98
C GLN A 805 -3.84 -0.09 6.41
N ILE A 806 -2.68 0.53 6.16
CA ILE A 806 -2.45 1.94 6.49
C ILE A 806 -3.41 2.84 5.69
N THR A 807 -3.62 2.55 4.40
CA THR A 807 -4.52 3.31 3.53
C THR A 807 -5.96 3.19 4.00
N VAL A 808 -6.44 1.96 4.24
CA VAL A 808 -7.79 1.71 4.75
C VAL A 808 -8.02 2.45 6.06
N LYS A 809 -7.11 2.34 7.03
CA LYS A 809 -7.25 3.05 8.32
C LYS A 809 -7.19 4.59 8.17
N ALA A 810 -6.42 5.09 7.21
CA ALA A 810 -6.32 6.53 6.95
C ALA A 810 -7.59 7.11 6.30
N GLU A 811 -8.28 6.34 5.47
CA GLU A 811 -9.35 6.84 4.59
C GLU A 811 -10.75 6.38 4.98
N HIS A 812 -10.92 5.15 5.46
CA HIS A 812 -12.24 4.58 5.77
C HIS A 812 -12.73 5.04 7.15
N CYS A 813 -13.95 5.57 7.26
CA CYS A 813 -14.63 5.76 8.54
C CYS A 813 -15.94 4.98 8.49
N PHE A 814 -16.17 4.09 9.46
CA PHE A 814 -17.40 3.30 9.49
C PHE A 814 -18.63 4.22 9.59
N TRP A 815 -19.53 4.12 8.61
CA TRP A 815 -20.78 4.89 8.49
C TRP A 815 -20.63 6.42 8.42
N ASP A 816 -19.45 6.92 8.06
CA ASP A 816 -19.21 8.35 7.89
C ASP A 816 -18.34 8.62 6.67
N SER A 817 -18.19 9.89 6.30
CA SER A 817 -17.28 10.30 5.25
C SER A 817 -15.81 10.08 5.62
N GLU A 818 -14.92 10.09 4.62
CA GLU A 818 -13.48 10.02 4.84
C GLU A 818 -12.98 11.16 5.76
N PRO A 819 -11.90 10.97 6.55
CA PRO A 819 -11.45 11.96 7.54
C PRO A 819 -11.25 13.39 7.04
N LYS A 820 -10.94 13.58 5.75
CA LYS A 820 -10.77 14.92 5.15
C LYS A 820 -12.06 15.75 5.14
N GLN A 821 -13.22 15.10 5.15
CA GLN A 821 -14.54 15.74 5.13
C GLN A 821 -15.12 15.95 6.53
N LEU A 822 -14.49 15.38 7.57
CA LEU A 822 -14.97 15.41 8.95
C LEU A 822 -14.41 16.62 9.70
N THR A 823 -14.96 17.79 9.41
CA THR A 823 -14.43 19.08 9.86
C THR A 823 -15.01 19.56 11.19
N GLN A 824 -16.13 18.99 11.65
CA GLN A 824 -16.85 19.46 12.83
C GLN A 824 -16.68 18.50 14.00
N THR A 825 -16.31 19.03 15.17
CA THR A 825 -16.23 18.25 16.42
C THR A 825 -17.53 18.36 17.21
N ILE A 826 -18.09 17.22 17.62
CA ILE A 826 -19.22 17.14 18.55
C ILE A 826 -18.78 17.65 19.94
N GLN A 827 -19.55 18.57 20.51
CA GLN A 827 -19.21 19.29 21.75
C GLN A 827 -19.85 18.69 22.99
N ASN A 828 -21.01 18.05 22.86
CA ASN A 828 -21.80 17.59 24.00
C ASN A 828 -22.17 16.10 23.95
N GLY A 829 -22.64 15.59 25.10
CA GLY A 829 -23.19 14.24 25.22
C GLY A 829 -22.18 13.10 25.05
N PRO A 830 -22.68 11.86 24.87
CA PRO A 830 -21.83 10.66 24.84
C PRO A 830 -20.78 10.63 23.72
N ALA A 831 -21.01 11.33 22.60
CA ALA A 831 -20.09 11.42 21.46
C ALA A 831 -19.11 12.62 21.51
N LYS A 832 -19.08 13.37 22.62
CA LYS A 832 -18.19 14.53 22.79
C LYS A 832 -16.74 14.20 22.41
N GLY A 833 -16.14 15.05 21.57
CA GLY A 833 -14.76 14.95 21.10
C GLY A 833 -14.57 14.21 19.78
N ILE A 834 -15.63 13.61 19.22
CA ILE A 834 -15.59 12.94 17.91
C ILE A 834 -15.83 13.97 16.79
N LYS A 835 -15.09 13.84 15.69
CA LYS A 835 -15.26 14.62 14.46
C LYS A 835 -16.11 13.88 13.45
N THR A 836 -17.08 14.59 12.89
CA THR A 836 -17.97 14.12 11.83
C THR A 836 -18.25 15.24 10.82
N THR A 837 -19.14 15.01 9.85
CA THR A 837 -19.59 16.05 8.93
C THR A 837 -20.38 17.13 9.67
N PRO A 838 -20.41 18.39 9.17
CA PRO A 838 -21.20 19.45 9.80
C PRO A 838 -22.68 19.09 9.98
N ASN A 839 -23.27 18.39 8.99
CA ASN A 839 -24.66 17.94 9.05
C ASN A 839 -24.89 16.93 10.18
N ASN A 840 -24.06 15.87 10.27
CA ASN A 840 -24.20 14.86 11.32
C ASN A 840 -24.00 15.46 12.72
N ALA A 841 -23.04 16.37 12.88
CA ALA A 841 -22.82 17.06 14.15
C ALA A 841 -24.02 17.91 14.55
N GLN A 842 -24.61 18.65 13.61
CA GLN A 842 -25.80 19.47 13.86
C GLN A 842 -27.00 18.61 14.26
N THR A 843 -27.30 17.54 13.52
CA THR A 843 -28.39 16.60 13.85
C THR A 843 -28.20 15.98 15.22
N TYR A 844 -26.97 15.53 15.53
CA TYR A 844 -26.65 14.97 16.84
C TYR A 844 -26.89 15.99 17.96
N GLU A 845 -26.37 17.21 17.84
CA GLU A 845 -26.47 18.25 18.90
C GLU A 845 -27.93 18.69 19.11
N GLN A 846 -28.74 18.78 18.04
CA GLN A 846 -30.17 19.09 18.14
C GLN A 846 -30.94 18.01 18.90
N ILE A 847 -30.75 16.74 18.55
CA ILE A 847 -31.39 15.60 19.24
C ILE A 847 -30.89 15.52 20.69
N TYR A 848 -29.59 15.69 20.93
CA TYR A 848 -29.03 15.65 22.27
C TYR A 848 -29.60 16.76 23.17
N ALA A 849 -29.67 18.00 22.69
CA ALA A 849 -30.28 19.11 23.42
C ALA A 849 -31.74 18.82 23.77
N ASP A 850 -32.48 18.19 22.85
CA ASP A 850 -33.89 17.86 23.05
C ASP A 850 -34.11 16.70 24.05
N ILE A 851 -33.21 15.71 24.06
CA ILE A 851 -33.18 14.62 25.05
C ILE A 851 -32.74 15.12 26.43
N SER A 852 -31.83 16.10 26.50
CA SER A 852 -31.31 16.60 27.78
C SER A 852 -32.40 17.19 28.69
N GLN A 853 -33.54 17.59 28.11
CA GLN A 853 -34.72 18.06 28.85
C GLN A 853 -35.29 16.98 29.79
N TYR A 854 -35.10 15.70 29.49
CA TYR A 854 -35.56 14.60 30.35
C TYR A 854 -34.74 14.50 31.64
N GLN A 855 -33.52 15.05 31.72
CA GLN A 855 -32.67 14.91 32.91
C GLN A 855 -33.32 15.41 34.19
N ASN A 856 -34.17 16.44 34.09
CA ASN A 856 -34.87 17.06 35.22
C ASN A 856 -36.25 16.44 35.53
N LEU A 857 -36.66 15.40 34.80
CA LEU A 857 -37.94 14.72 35.01
C LEU A 857 -37.79 13.56 36.00
N GLU A 858 -38.93 13.16 36.58
CA GLU A 858 -39.01 11.97 37.44
C GLU A 858 -38.55 10.73 36.66
N LYS A 859 -37.68 9.92 37.27
CA LYS A 859 -37.13 8.74 36.60
C LYS A 859 -38.23 7.70 36.34
N GLY A 860 -38.23 7.17 35.12
CA GLY A 860 -39.14 6.11 34.68
C GLY A 860 -38.60 5.46 33.41
N ASN A 861 -39.16 4.31 33.01
CA ASN A 861 -38.73 3.63 31.79
C ASN A 861 -38.87 4.57 30.57
N ILE A 862 -37.81 4.70 29.78
CA ILE A 862 -37.83 5.49 28.54
C ILE A 862 -37.68 4.59 27.30
N LEU A 863 -38.49 4.88 26.28
CA LEU A 863 -38.41 4.27 24.97
C LEU A 863 -37.96 5.31 23.95
N PHE A 864 -36.84 5.04 23.27
CA PHE A 864 -36.43 5.77 22.07
C PHE A 864 -36.86 4.96 20.86
N LEU A 865 -37.87 5.44 20.12
CA LEU A 865 -38.28 4.83 18.86
C LEU A 865 -37.40 5.39 17.73
N THR A 866 -36.14 4.96 17.69
CA THR A 866 -35.19 5.28 16.62
C THR A 866 -34.06 4.27 16.57
N GLN A 867 -33.39 4.13 15.42
CA GLN A 867 -32.18 3.32 15.32
C GLN A 867 -30.96 3.93 16.02
N LYS A 868 -31.01 5.23 16.37
CA LYS A 868 -29.92 5.98 16.99
C LYS A 868 -29.66 5.51 18.44
N THR A 869 -28.93 4.41 18.60
CA THR A 869 -28.66 3.76 19.89
C THR A 869 -27.97 4.63 20.94
N TRP A 870 -27.22 5.66 20.52
CA TRP A 870 -26.54 6.59 21.44
C TRP A 870 -27.52 7.42 22.29
N THR A 871 -28.78 7.56 21.86
CA THR A 871 -29.84 8.31 22.57
C THR A 871 -30.05 7.77 23.99
N TYR A 872 -29.94 6.46 24.16
CA TYR A 872 -30.00 5.79 25.46
C TYR A 872 -28.80 6.05 26.38
N LEU A 873 -27.66 6.48 25.84
CA LEU A 873 -26.54 6.98 26.64
C LEU A 873 -26.77 8.45 26.99
N ALA A 874 -27.42 9.22 26.12
CA ALA A 874 -27.71 10.64 26.37
C ALA A 874 -28.77 10.86 27.48
N ALA A 875 -29.74 9.93 27.63
CA ALA A 875 -30.72 9.95 28.71
C ALA A 875 -30.15 9.34 30.00
N GLU A 876 -29.26 10.10 30.67
CA GLU A 876 -28.55 9.67 31.86
C GLU A 876 -29.49 9.18 32.99
N ASP A 877 -29.21 7.99 33.50
CA ASP A 877 -29.93 7.31 34.58
C ASP A 877 -31.41 7.01 34.33
N PHE A 878 -31.85 6.96 33.07
CA PHE A 878 -33.19 6.48 32.73
C PHE A 878 -33.20 4.96 32.48
N PRO A 879 -34.02 4.18 33.22
CA PRO A 879 -34.21 2.76 32.94
C PRO A 879 -34.72 2.52 31.52
N TYR A 880 -34.28 1.43 30.91
CA TYR A 880 -34.59 1.14 29.51
C TYR A 880 -35.99 0.52 29.43
N GLY A 881 -36.89 1.22 28.75
CA GLY A 881 -38.25 0.77 28.44
C GLY A 881 -38.37 0.00 27.13
N THR A 882 -37.32 -0.72 26.71
CA THR A 882 -37.25 -1.42 25.41
C THR A 882 -36.69 -2.83 25.58
N LEU A 883 -36.88 -3.67 24.56
CA LEU A 883 -36.30 -5.01 24.47
C LEU A 883 -34.78 -4.94 24.21
N SER A 884 -34.33 -3.92 23.47
CA SER A 884 -32.92 -3.59 23.24
C SER A 884 -32.80 -2.14 22.78
N ALA A 885 -31.63 -1.53 22.99
CA ALA A 885 -31.33 -0.23 22.39
C ALA A 885 -31.17 -0.33 20.87
N TYR A 886 -30.88 -1.53 20.35
CA TYR A 886 -30.81 -1.78 18.91
C TYR A 886 -32.18 -2.22 18.38
N VAL A 887 -32.67 -1.51 17.38
CA VAL A 887 -33.95 -1.80 16.71
C VAL A 887 -33.68 -2.26 15.29
N THR A 888 -34.26 -3.40 14.90
CA THR A 888 -34.13 -4.02 13.56
C THR A 888 -34.91 -3.25 12.49
N GLY A 889 -34.53 -2.00 12.27
CA GLY A 889 -35.22 -1.09 11.36
C GLY A 889 -36.49 -0.47 11.94
N GLU A 890 -36.91 0.66 11.37
CA GLU A 890 -38.08 1.44 11.80
C GLU A 890 -39.34 0.95 11.07
N ASN A 891 -39.71 -0.31 11.29
CA ASN A 891 -40.78 -1.01 10.57
C ASN A 891 -41.78 -1.72 11.49
N GLN A 892 -42.88 -2.22 10.91
CA GLN A 892 -43.93 -2.93 11.66
C GLN A 892 -43.46 -4.20 12.40
N ASN A 893 -42.43 -4.90 11.91
CA ASN A 893 -41.90 -6.10 12.60
C ASN A 893 -41.22 -5.72 13.92
N SER A 894 -40.46 -4.62 13.93
CA SER A 894 -39.85 -4.08 15.14
C SER A 894 -40.92 -3.69 16.18
N LEU A 895 -42.01 -3.05 15.75
CA LEU A 895 -43.13 -2.72 16.64
C LEU A 895 -43.83 -3.97 17.19
N ALA A 896 -44.08 -4.98 16.35
CA ALA A 896 -44.70 -6.24 16.79
C ALA A 896 -43.83 -6.97 17.83
N ARG A 897 -42.51 -6.95 17.65
CA ARG A 897 -41.56 -7.50 18.62
C ARG A 897 -41.56 -6.72 19.93
N LEU A 898 -41.66 -5.40 19.87
CA LEU A 898 -41.78 -4.54 21.05
C LEU A 898 -43.10 -4.77 21.81
N ARG A 899 -44.23 -4.91 21.11
CA ARG A 899 -45.52 -5.28 21.72
C ARG A 899 -45.42 -6.63 22.44
N SER A 900 -44.78 -7.62 21.79
CA SER A 900 -44.55 -8.94 22.38
C SER A 900 -43.69 -8.84 23.65
N TYR A 901 -42.66 -8.01 23.64
CA TYR A 901 -41.82 -7.76 24.81
C TYR A 901 -42.62 -7.21 26.00
N TYR A 902 -43.48 -6.21 25.79
CA TYR A 902 -44.30 -5.66 26.88
C TYR A 902 -45.37 -6.61 27.40
N SER A 903 -45.85 -7.55 26.57
CA SER A 903 -46.84 -8.55 26.98
C SER A 903 -46.31 -9.49 28.07
N VAL A 904 -45.00 -9.75 28.09
CA VAL A 904 -44.34 -10.59 29.09
C VAL A 904 -43.50 -9.79 30.11
N ASN A 905 -43.15 -8.54 29.79
CA ASN A 905 -42.41 -7.62 30.67
C ASN A 905 -43.22 -6.35 30.97
N SER A 906 -44.36 -6.47 31.65
CA SER A 906 -45.23 -5.32 31.98
C SER A 906 -44.52 -4.24 32.80
N LYS A 907 -43.53 -4.62 33.64
CA LYS A 907 -42.66 -3.70 34.39
C LYS A 907 -41.80 -2.79 33.50
N LYS A 908 -41.69 -3.08 32.20
CA LYS A 908 -40.87 -2.37 31.21
C LYS A 908 -41.66 -1.43 30.31
N ILE A 909 -42.97 -1.33 30.49
CA ILE A 909 -43.80 -0.36 29.77
C ILE A 909 -43.23 1.05 30.03
N PRO A 910 -42.97 1.85 28.97
CA PRO A 910 -42.32 3.14 29.09
C PRO A 910 -43.24 4.18 29.74
N LYS A 911 -42.71 5.00 30.65
CA LYS A 911 -43.37 6.24 31.08
C LYS A 911 -43.20 7.34 30.04
N TYR A 912 -42.07 7.34 29.35
CA TYR A 912 -41.68 8.31 28.35
C TYR A 912 -41.40 7.63 27.01
N ILE A 913 -41.98 8.12 25.93
CA ILE A 913 -41.64 7.70 24.56
C ILE A 913 -41.15 8.91 23.79
N TYR A 914 -39.97 8.78 23.20
CA TYR A 914 -39.33 9.79 22.38
C TYR A 914 -39.18 9.28 20.95
N ILE A 915 -39.68 10.06 19.99
CA ILE A 915 -39.60 9.75 18.56
C ILE A 915 -38.98 10.95 17.83
N PRO A 916 -37.72 10.86 17.37
CA PRO A 916 -37.14 11.89 16.52
C PRO A 916 -37.96 12.06 15.23
N LYS A 917 -38.15 13.30 14.76
CA LYS A 917 -38.88 13.59 13.51
C LYS A 917 -38.14 13.11 12.25
N ASP A 918 -36.84 12.84 12.36
CA ASP A 918 -36.03 12.24 11.30
C ASP A 918 -36.02 10.70 11.32
N SER A 919 -36.97 10.08 12.05
CA SER A 919 -37.19 8.63 12.02
C SER A 919 -38.19 8.26 10.91
N GLU A 920 -37.97 7.14 10.25
CA GLU A 920 -38.68 6.63 9.08
C GLU A 920 -39.67 5.50 9.43
N TRP A 921 -40.42 5.65 10.54
CA TRP A 921 -41.39 4.63 10.97
C TRP A 921 -42.58 4.47 10.01
N ASP A 922 -42.88 3.21 9.66
CA ASP A 922 -44.12 2.83 8.96
C ASP A 922 -45.36 3.32 9.72
N ASN A 923 -46.18 4.17 9.10
CA ASN A 923 -47.43 4.69 9.64
C ASN A 923 -47.29 5.38 11.01
N LEU A 924 -46.33 6.31 11.16
CA LEU A 924 -46.11 7.09 12.38
C LEU A 924 -47.39 7.68 13.00
N HIS A 925 -48.34 8.15 12.18
CA HIS A 925 -49.62 8.67 12.68
C HIS A 925 -50.41 7.63 13.49
N GLN A 926 -50.39 6.36 13.06
CA GLN A 926 -51.03 5.27 13.77
C GLN A 926 -50.34 4.98 15.11
N ILE A 927 -49.01 5.05 15.16
CA ILE A 927 -48.23 4.88 16.39
C ILE A 927 -48.62 5.94 17.42
N LEU A 928 -48.72 7.21 16.99
CA LEU A 928 -49.13 8.32 17.85
C LEU A 928 -50.56 8.16 18.36
N LEU A 929 -51.50 7.76 17.49
CA LEU A 929 -52.89 7.50 17.88
C LEU A 929 -52.99 6.35 18.89
N GLU A 930 -52.28 5.25 18.67
CA GLU A 930 -52.26 4.09 19.59
C GLU A 930 -51.68 4.50 20.94
N ALA A 931 -50.62 5.32 20.97
CA ALA A 931 -50.07 5.84 22.22
C ALA A 931 -51.08 6.71 22.98
N GLN A 932 -51.79 7.62 22.31
CA GLN A 932 -52.84 8.43 22.93
C GLN A 932 -54.00 7.58 23.49
N GLN A 933 -54.43 6.56 22.75
CA GLN A 933 -55.43 5.59 23.21
C GLN A 933 -54.98 4.81 24.46
N ASN A 934 -53.68 4.60 24.62
CA ASN A 934 -53.07 3.95 25.78
C ASN A 934 -52.72 4.91 26.93
N GLY A 935 -53.23 6.15 26.89
CA GLY A 935 -53.16 7.13 27.97
C GLY A 935 -51.94 8.05 27.92
N TYR A 936 -51.20 8.12 26.81
CA TYR A 936 -50.07 9.05 26.68
C TYR A 936 -50.52 10.43 26.19
N SER A 937 -50.08 11.48 26.88
CA SER A 937 -50.16 12.86 26.40
C SER A 937 -49.08 13.12 25.34
N LEU A 938 -49.45 13.76 24.22
CA LEU A 938 -48.54 14.09 23.12
C LEU A 938 -48.11 15.56 23.17
N SER A 939 -46.82 15.80 23.08
CA SER A 939 -46.23 17.11 22.79
C SER A 939 -45.21 16.97 21.65
N GLU A 940 -45.02 18.00 20.85
CA GLU A 940 -44.03 17.99 19.77
C GLU A 940 -43.29 19.33 19.65
N ASN A 941 -42.09 19.28 19.06
CA ASN A 941 -41.34 20.45 18.65
C ASN A 941 -40.73 20.22 17.26
N GLU A 942 -39.80 21.07 16.83
CA GLU A 942 -39.16 20.93 15.51
C GLU A 942 -38.30 19.66 15.37
N VAL A 943 -37.91 19.03 16.48
CA VAL A 943 -36.96 17.91 16.54
C VAL A 943 -37.65 16.56 16.77
N SER A 944 -38.70 16.50 17.60
CA SER A 944 -39.29 15.22 18.04
C SER A 944 -40.77 15.27 18.41
N TYR A 945 -41.35 14.07 18.51
CA TYR A 945 -42.59 13.78 19.24
C TYR A 945 -42.23 13.22 20.62
N LYS A 946 -42.86 13.76 21.67
CA LYS A 946 -42.66 13.37 23.07
C LYS A 946 -43.99 12.96 23.68
N LEU A 947 -44.05 11.72 24.16
CA LEU A 947 -45.23 11.11 24.75
C LEU A 947 -44.98 10.80 26.22
N VAL A 948 -45.90 11.19 27.10
CA VAL A 948 -45.78 10.99 28.56
C VAL A 948 -47.06 10.36 29.10
N LYS A 949 -46.91 9.27 29.86
CA LYS A 949 -48.00 8.55 30.52
C LYS A 949 -48.30 9.07 31.92
#